data_AF-A0A0Q9LQ08-F1
#
_entry.id   AF-A0A0Q9LQ08-F1
#
_cell.length_a   1.000
_cell.length_b   1.000
_cell.length_c   1.000
_cell.angle_alpha   90.00
_cell.angle_beta   90.00
_cell.angle_gamma   90.00
#
_symmetry.space_group_name_H-M   'P 1'
#
loop_
_entity.id
_entity.type
_entity.pdbx_description
1 polymer ?
#
loop_
_entity_poly.entity_id
_entity_poly.type
_entity_poly.pdbx_seq_one_letter_code
_entity_poly.pdbx_strand_id
1 'polypeptide(L)'
;MELALQELEQQLPEPSRWKKIKAWFSSRFTIRNDRDYFVWRVAAGSTALFGSLAMLVAVLGMPTGLGTAVDIIVFLTLNATAMSIAAILLSFFFSLIYLPLPRRFAAVWLYVTIETYLIFYYAELGVLMSIVGSLAFTLIGALAGSLLGCLLKLKIKPRNKLILVLGFSIAAAAAYELVDWPGPAVVPQREAAQNELTDESTASLNLPNPAEQGNFSFQAFTYGSGQDKHRAIFGDEVNVKSASADASAYIKKWSKLKTWFWGFDEHALPLNGRVWMPQGLGPFPIALIVHGNHLMEDYSDGGYSYLGELLASKGIIAISIDENFLNYSVWSGIPNDDMKLRAWMLLKHLKQIKQLSEAAGNPFAGRVDLKHVALIGHSRGGQAVAMAADAERWFKDDKTLDNLNDIIIESVVAIAPTDKQVDDKSARLSDVNYLTLQGARDADVNNFYGDRQFIRTTFKEQSEKFKAALYIADANHSQFNSEWGRMDERPPGGLFLNRKQLLEADEQRQISKVYVSAFLQATLLGNEKYKPLFKDYRLGKAWLPDTLYTNRYEESAFTEIARYDDGKRKSVLKDGGKASAAGMKSWQIAAAEDRDGKNKGTKGIELEWKEPGAEYELEISSVTSAEADGLMKGNLVFSMVNLERDLISPKGRAETANSAAVETELPPLPAVEIELTTTQGVSRKLELADIMPVPPSVYTAFMNLSWLEERMKKEKYKESTEPVFQTYMLPLEQFGPDNRPITAGDINRITFRFVNGPGKVMLDDIGFMP
;
A
#
# COMPACT_ATOMS: atom_id res chain seq x y z
N MET A 1 -85.08 44.42 52.63
CA MET A 1 -85.28 45.15 51.36
C MET A 1 -84.43 46.38 51.47
N GLU A 2 -83.42 46.68 50.67
CA GLU A 2 -82.92 46.35 49.32
C GLU A 2 -81.51 47.00 49.31
N LEU A 3 -80.51 46.77 48.46
CA LEU A 3 -80.32 46.13 47.18
C LEU A 3 -78.78 46.00 47.11
N ALA A 4 -78.22 44.79 47.10
CA ALA A 4 -76.78 44.61 46.91
C ALA A 4 -76.52 44.52 45.39
N LEU A 5 -75.86 45.54 44.84
CA LEU A 5 -75.44 45.62 43.44
C LEU A 5 -74.52 44.44 43.09
N GLN A 6 -74.96 43.66 42.11
CA GLN A 6 -74.23 42.58 41.48
C GLN A 6 -73.37 43.19 40.36
N GLU A 7 -72.05 43.22 40.53
CA GLU A 7 -71.12 43.64 39.48
C GLU A 7 -71.16 42.65 38.30
N LEU A 8 -71.33 43.18 37.09
CA LEU A 8 -71.27 42.44 35.83
C LEU A 8 -69.84 41.94 35.59
N GLU A 9 -69.64 40.62 35.64
CA GLU A 9 -68.42 39.97 35.18
C GLU A 9 -68.31 40.13 33.65
N GLN A 10 -67.46 41.06 33.20
CA GLN A 10 -67.12 41.20 31.78
C GLN A 10 -66.38 39.94 31.30
N GLN A 11 -67.06 39.08 30.53
CA GLN A 11 -66.42 37.99 29.80
C GLN A 11 -65.42 38.56 28.79
N LEU A 12 -64.13 38.39 29.08
CA LEU A 12 -63.04 38.73 28.16
C LEU A 12 -63.23 38.00 26.81
N PRO A 13 -62.99 38.66 25.66
CA PRO A 13 -63.20 38.06 24.36
C PRO A 13 -62.28 36.84 24.16
N GLU A 14 -62.86 35.74 23.67
CA GLU A 14 -62.10 34.53 23.37
C GLU A 14 -60.89 34.85 22.46
N PRO A 15 -59.68 34.39 22.80
CA PRO A 15 -58.51 34.68 21.99
C PRO A 15 -58.67 34.05 20.60
N SER A 16 -58.38 34.84 19.56
CA SER A 16 -58.39 34.37 18.16
C SER A 16 -57.63 33.04 17.99
N ARG A 17 -58.03 32.21 17.01
CA ARG A 17 -57.35 30.93 16.69
C ARG A 17 -55.83 31.10 16.56
N TRP A 18 -55.37 32.18 15.94
CA TRP A 18 -53.94 32.47 15.80
C TRP A 18 -53.25 32.76 17.13
N LYS A 19 -53.90 33.50 18.05
CA LYS A 19 -53.41 33.71 19.42
C LYS A 19 -53.33 32.40 20.20
N LYS A 20 -54.32 31.51 20.08
CA LYS A 20 -54.32 30.17 20.70
C LYS A 20 -53.17 29.30 20.16
N ILE A 21 -52.96 29.29 18.84
CA ILE A 21 -51.85 28.56 18.20
C ILE A 21 -50.49 29.11 18.63
N LYS A 22 -50.30 30.44 18.61
CA LYS A 22 -49.05 31.08 19.03
C LYS A 22 -48.74 30.81 20.51
N ALA A 23 -49.74 30.89 21.38
CA ALA A 23 -49.61 30.56 22.79
C ALA A 23 -49.24 29.08 23.00
N TRP A 24 -49.84 28.18 22.23
CA TRP A 24 -49.49 26.76 22.25
C TRP A 24 -48.03 26.51 21.84
N PHE A 25 -47.58 27.03 20.69
CA PHE A 25 -46.19 26.91 20.25
C PHE A 25 -45.21 27.51 21.25
N SER A 26 -45.50 28.70 21.79
CA SER A 26 -44.67 29.34 22.82
C SER A 26 -44.58 28.48 24.08
N SER A 27 -45.70 27.91 24.53
CA SER A 27 -45.72 26.99 25.67
C SER A 27 -44.86 25.75 25.40
N ARG A 28 -45.01 25.11 24.23
CA ARG A 28 -44.18 23.95 23.83
C ARG A 28 -42.69 24.29 23.80
N PHE A 29 -42.33 25.49 23.35
CA PHE A 29 -40.93 25.93 23.32
C PHE A 29 -40.37 26.13 24.73
N THR A 30 -41.13 26.75 25.64
CA THR A 30 -40.70 26.98 27.02
C THR A 30 -40.50 25.68 27.79
N ILE A 31 -41.42 24.72 27.67
CA ILE A 31 -41.35 23.46 28.41
C ILE A 31 -40.43 22.42 27.75
N ARG A 32 -39.77 22.72 26.62
CA ARG A 32 -39.03 21.72 25.84
C ARG A 32 -38.00 20.94 26.66
N ASN A 33 -37.39 21.57 27.66
CA ASN A 33 -36.36 20.99 28.53
C ASN A 33 -36.85 20.67 29.96
N ASP A 34 -38.17 20.61 30.18
CA ASP A 34 -38.78 20.36 31.49
C ASP A 34 -38.32 19.06 32.16
N ARG A 35 -37.97 18.05 31.36
CA ARG A 35 -37.51 16.73 31.79
C ARG A 35 -35.99 16.57 31.85
N ASP A 36 -35.22 17.59 31.45
CA ASP A 36 -33.75 17.58 31.48
C ASP A 36 -33.21 17.95 32.87
N TYR A 37 -33.43 17.05 33.84
CA TYR A 37 -32.88 17.17 35.19
C TYR A 37 -31.35 17.16 35.19
N PHE A 38 -30.74 17.50 36.33
CA PHE A 38 -29.29 17.65 36.44
C PHE A 38 -28.47 16.47 35.84
N VAL A 39 -28.87 15.21 36.10
CA VAL A 39 -28.17 14.04 35.55
C VAL A 39 -28.22 14.03 34.02
N TRP A 40 -29.39 14.28 33.43
CA TRP A 40 -29.56 14.35 31.98
C TRP A 40 -28.81 15.53 31.34
N ARG A 41 -28.64 16.64 32.06
CA ARG A 41 -27.78 17.74 31.60
C ARG A 41 -26.30 17.35 31.56
N VAL A 42 -25.82 16.62 32.56
CA VAL A 42 -24.45 16.08 32.57
C VAL A 42 -24.28 15.01 31.48
N ALA A 43 -25.27 14.13 31.31
CA ALA A 43 -25.31 13.16 30.21
C ALA A 43 -25.23 13.85 28.83
N ALA A 44 -26.04 14.88 28.59
CA ALA A 44 -25.99 15.65 27.36
C ALA A 44 -24.63 16.33 27.14
N GLY A 45 -24.02 16.87 28.20
CA GLY A 45 -22.67 17.46 28.13
C GLY A 45 -21.59 16.43 27.79
N SER A 46 -21.65 15.24 28.38
CA SER A 46 -20.73 14.14 28.06
C SER A 46 -20.92 13.62 26.63
N THR A 47 -22.16 13.42 26.18
CA THR A 47 -22.43 13.02 24.80
C THR A 47 -21.92 14.07 23.80
N ALA A 48 -22.11 15.36 24.10
CA ALA A 48 -21.56 16.45 23.29
C ALA A 48 -20.02 16.46 23.24
N LEU A 49 -19.36 16.13 24.36
CA LEU A 49 -17.90 15.96 24.41
C LEU A 49 -17.46 14.79 23.50
N PHE A 50 -18.13 13.65 23.57
CA PHE A 50 -17.83 12.51 22.70
C PHE A 50 -18.01 12.84 21.21
N GLY A 51 -19.07 13.57 20.84
CA GLY A 51 -19.23 14.08 19.47
C GLY A 51 -18.09 15.01 19.07
N SER A 52 -17.67 15.91 19.97
CA SER A 52 -16.52 16.79 19.72
C SER A 52 -15.20 16.03 19.56
N LEU A 53 -14.99 14.94 20.32
CA LEU A 53 -13.82 14.06 20.16
C LEU A 53 -13.86 13.29 18.84
N ALA A 54 -15.03 12.79 18.43
CA ALA A 54 -15.19 12.15 17.12
C ALA A 54 -14.89 13.13 15.98
N MET A 55 -15.40 14.36 16.07
CA MET A 55 -15.08 15.43 15.11
C MET A 55 -13.59 15.76 15.10
N LEU A 56 -12.95 15.84 16.27
CA LEU A 56 -11.50 16.06 16.36
C LEU A 56 -10.72 14.98 15.58
N VAL A 57 -11.07 13.71 15.77
CA VAL A 57 -10.44 12.60 15.03
C VAL A 57 -10.69 12.73 13.52
N ALA A 58 -11.92 13.06 13.12
CA ALA A 58 -12.26 13.22 11.70
C ALA A 58 -11.47 14.37 11.05
N VAL A 59 -11.32 15.50 11.74
CA VAL A 59 -10.59 16.69 11.23
C VAL A 59 -9.12 16.39 11.00
N LEU A 60 -8.49 15.56 11.84
CA LEU A 60 -7.10 15.14 11.63
C LEU A 60 -6.87 14.35 10.34
N GLY A 61 -7.93 13.76 9.75
CA GLY A 61 -7.88 13.12 8.44
C GLY A 61 -8.39 13.97 7.27
N MET A 62 -8.89 15.18 7.54
CA MET A 62 -9.47 16.08 6.53
C MET A 62 -8.85 17.49 6.60
N PRO A 63 -7.51 17.62 6.51
CA PRO A 63 -6.85 18.92 6.61
C PRO A 63 -7.33 19.87 5.50
N THR A 64 -7.47 21.15 5.81
CA THR A 64 -7.76 22.19 4.80
C THR A 64 -6.49 22.82 4.24
N GLY A 65 -5.35 22.55 4.89
CA GLY A 65 -4.05 23.15 4.60
C GLY A 65 -3.86 24.58 5.15
N LEU A 66 -4.83 25.09 5.92
CA LEU A 66 -4.67 26.35 6.69
C LEU A 66 -3.88 26.16 8.00
N GLY A 67 -3.49 24.92 8.31
CA GLY A 67 -2.78 24.54 9.51
C GLY A 67 -3.68 23.79 10.50
N THR A 68 -3.15 22.71 11.09
CA THR A 68 -3.89 21.78 11.95
C THR A 68 -4.61 22.46 13.11
N ALA A 69 -3.99 23.46 13.74
CA ALA A 69 -4.63 24.19 14.85
C ALA A 69 -5.85 25.00 14.40
N VAL A 70 -5.78 25.63 13.22
CA VAL A 70 -6.89 26.39 12.64
C VAL A 70 -8.04 25.45 12.30
N ASP A 71 -7.73 24.31 11.65
CA ASP A 71 -8.71 23.29 11.31
C ASP A 71 -9.44 22.78 12.55
N ILE A 72 -8.71 22.41 13.61
CA ILE A 72 -9.31 21.94 14.86
C ILE A 72 -10.26 23.00 15.44
N ILE A 73 -9.83 24.26 15.55
CA ILE A 73 -10.65 25.33 16.14
C ILE A 73 -11.92 25.56 15.32
N VAL A 74 -11.78 25.68 14.00
CA VAL A 74 -12.91 25.96 13.10
C VAL A 74 -13.93 24.83 13.15
N PHE A 75 -13.50 23.58 12.95
CA PHE A 75 -14.43 22.46 12.89
C PHE A 75 -15.09 22.14 14.22
N LEU A 76 -14.36 22.22 15.33
CA LEU A 76 -14.98 22.04 16.65
C LEU A 76 -15.96 23.16 16.97
N THR A 77 -15.68 24.41 16.57
CA THR A 77 -16.60 25.54 16.74
C THR A 77 -17.86 25.37 15.89
N LEU A 78 -17.70 24.99 14.61
CA LEU A 78 -18.81 24.71 13.71
C LEU A 78 -19.67 23.55 14.23
N ASN A 79 -19.03 22.46 14.68
CA ASN A 79 -19.73 21.31 15.25
C ASN A 79 -20.50 21.68 16.52
N ALA A 80 -19.87 22.38 17.46
CA ALA A 80 -20.53 22.85 18.69
C ALA A 80 -21.71 23.78 18.38
N THR A 81 -21.58 24.64 17.37
CA THR A 81 -22.65 25.55 16.92
C THR A 81 -23.81 24.76 16.29
N ALA A 82 -23.52 23.86 15.36
CA ALA A 82 -24.50 23.02 14.69
C ALA A 82 -25.24 22.13 15.69
N MET A 83 -24.52 21.49 16.61
CA MET A 83 -25.09 20.71 17.71
C MET A 83 -25.98 21.56 18.62
N SER A 84 -25.59 22.81 18.93
CA SER A 84 -26.39 23.72 19.75
C SER A 84 -27.70 24.11 19.07
N ILE A 85 -27.65 24.42 17.77
CA ILE A 85 -28.82 24.70 16.95
C ILE A 85 -29.73 23.46 16.89
N ALA A 86 -29.17 22.30 16.58
CA ALA A 86 -29.90 21.03 16.54
C ALA A 86 -30.54 20.71 17.89
N ALA A 87 -29.83 20.90 19.00
CA ALA A 87 -30.36 20.70 20.35
C ALA A 87 -31.59 21.58 20.62
N ILE A 88 -31.61 22.83 20.12
CA ILE A 88 -32.77 23.73 20.27
C ILE A 88 -33.93 23.28 19.37
N LEU A 89 -33.67 23.04 18.08
CA LEU A 89 -34.70 22.72 17.08
C LEU A 89 -35.32 21.34 17.34
N LEU A 90 -34.51 20.32 17.59
CA LEU A 90 -34.98 18.95 17.84
C LEU A 90 -35.68 18.83 19.19
N SER A 91 -35.16 19.45 20.26
CA SER A 91 -35.86 19.43 21.56
C SER A 91 -37.23 20.11 21.47
N PHE A 92 -37.33 21.19 20.68
CA PHE A 92 -38.60 21.83 20.38
C PHE A 92 -39.52 20.92 19.56
N PHE A 93 -39.04 20.29 18.50
CA PHE A 93 -39.80 19.32 17.71
C PHE A 93 -40.30 18.14 18.57
N PHE A 94 -39.44 17.56 19.41
CA PHE A 94 -39.80 16.52 20.38
C PHE A 94 -40.84 17.00 21.39
N SER A 95 -40.82 18.30 21.72
CA SER A 95 -41.90 18.92 22.48
C SER A 95 -43.17 18.95 21.65
N LEU A 96 -43.17 19.30 20.37
CA LEU A 96 -44.40 19.29 19.54
C LEU A 96 -45.05 17.90 19.45
N ILE A 97 -44.26 16.82 19.38
CA ILE A 97 -44.76 15.43 19.31
C ILE A 97 -44.97 14.75 20.68
N TYR A 98 -44.89 15.52 21.77
CA TYR A 98 -45.15 15.02 23.14
C TYR A 98 -44.20 13.90 23.60
N LEU A 99 -42.98 13.82 23.07
CA LEU A 99 -42.03 12.76 23.41
C LEU A 99 -41.78 12.71 24.94
N PRO A 100 -41.98 11.56 25.61
CA PRO A 100 -41.87 11.40 27.06
C PRO A 100 -40.43 11.25 27.59
N LEU A 101 -39.45 11.89 26.94
CA LEU A 101 -38.02 11.78 27.27
C LEU A 101 -37.41 13.14 27.65
N PRO A 102 -36.21 13.18 28.27
CA PRO A 102 -35.39 14.39 28.41
C PRO A 102 -34.99 14.87 27.02
N ARG A 103 -35.70 15.89 26.51
CA ARG A 103 -35.72 16.19 25.07
C ARG A 103 -34.43 16.85 24.58
N ARG A 104 -33.74 17.62 25.44
CA ARG A 104 -32.43 18.17 25.08
C ARG A 104 -31.38 17.08 24.99
N PHE A 105 -31.34 16.19 25.97
CA PHE A 105 -30.46 15.02 25.92
C PHE A 105 -30.75 14.17 24.67
N ALA A 106 -32.03 13.84 24.39
CA ALA A 106 -32.41 13.07 23.21
C ALA A 106 -31.99 13.77 21.90
N ALA A 107 -32.09 15.10 21.84
CA ALA A 107 -31.67 15.88 20.67
C ALA A 107 -30.14 15.83 20.45
N VAL A 108 -29.35 16.01 21.52
CA VAL A 108 -27.88 15.89 21.45
C VAL A 108 -27.47 14.47 21.09
N TRP A 109 -28.10 13.46 21.71
CA TRP A 109 -27.82 12.06 21.42
C TRP A 109 -28.12 11.70 19.96
N LEU A 110 -29.24 12.19 19.40
CA LEU A 110 -29.56 11.97 17.99
C LEU A 110 -28.55 12.68 17.07
N TYR A 111 -28.17 13.93 17.38
CA TYR A 111 -27.18 14.67 16.61
C TYR A 111 -25.85 13.92 16.56
N VAL A 112 -25.29 13.54 17.72
CA VAL A 112 -24.00 12.85 17.80
C VAL A 112 -24.06 11.46 17.16
N THR A 113 -25.21 10.78 17.22
CA THR A 113 -25.39 9.49 16.54
C THR A 113 -25.34 9.65 15.02
N ILE A 114 -25.99 10.68 14.47
CA ILE A 114 -25.93 10.97 13.03
C ILE A 114 -24.52 11.41 12.63
N GLU A 115 -23.90 12.30 13.39
CA GLU A 115 -22.53 12.78 13.17
C GLU A 115 -21.54 11.60 13.10
N THR A 116 -21.54 10.74 14.12
CA THR A 116 -20.62 9.59 14.20
C THR A 116 -20.94 8.52 13.17
N TYR A 117 -22.21 8.34 12.80
CA TYR A 117 -22.59 7.50 11.66
C TYR A 117 -21.94 7.98 10.38
N LEU A 118 -22.03 9.28 10.08
CA LEU A 118 -21.41 9.86 8.88
C LEU A 118 -19.89 9.70 8.90
N ILE A 119 -19.25 9.95 10.05
CA ILE A 119 -17.81 9.75 10.22
C ILE A 119 -17.40 8.30 9.92
N PHE A 120 -18.09 7.31 10.50
CA PHE A 120 -17.79 5.91 10.24
C PHE A 120 -18.14 5.45 8.82
N TYR A 121 -19.20 6.01 8.23
CA TYR A 121 -19.59 5.70 6.86
C TYR A 121 -18.53 6.16 5.86
N TYR A 122 -18.04 7.39 6.01
CA TYR A 122 -16.97 7.92 5.17
C TYR A 122 -15.59 7.35 5.49
N ALA A 123 -15.40 6.76 6.67
CA ALA A 123 -14.24 5.92 6.97
C ALA A 123 -14.33 4.50 6.39
N GLU A 124 -15.34 4.21 5.56
CA GLU A 124 -15.54 2.96 4.83
C GLU A 124 -15.74 1.71 5.71
N LEU A 125 -16.34 1.86 6.89
CA LEU A 125 -16.73 0.73 7.75
C LEU A 125 -17.93 -0.06 7.22
N GLY A 126 -18.64 0.47 6.21
CA GLY A 126 -19.89 -0.08 5.70
C GLY A 126 -21.12 0.40 6.48
N VAL A 127 -22.31 0.29 5.87
CA VAL A 127 -23.56 0.89 6.37
C VAL A 127 -23.94 0.34 7.74
N LEU A 128 -24.02 -0.98 7.89
CA LEU A 128 -24.46 -1.63 9.14
C LEU A 128 -23.51 -1.30 10.30
N MET A 129 -22.19 -1.37 10.06
CA MET A 129 -21.21 -1.12 11.10
C MET A 129 -21.12 0.34 11.50
N SER A 130 -21.36 1.25 10.55
CA SER A 130 -21.49 2.67 10.88
C SER A 130 -22.68 2.92 11.80
N ILE A 131 -23.81 2.22 11.61
CA ILE A 131 -24.98 2.29 12.50
C ILE A 131 -24.65 1.72 13.88
N VAL A 132 -24.14 0.50 13.94
CA VAL A 132 -23.84 -0.18 15.21
C VAL A 132 -22.77 0.58 16.00
N GLY A 133 -21.67 0.96 15.33
CA GLY A 133 -20.57 1.70 15.92
C GLY A 133 -21.00 3.07 16.44
N SER A 134 -21.79 3.82 15.67
CA SER A 134 -22.30 5.13 16.12
C SER A 134 -23.21 5.01 17.33
N LEU A 135 -24.16 4.08 17.32
CA LEU A 135 -25.04 3.81 18.47
C LEU A 135 -24.26 3.41 19.72
N ALA A 136 -23.26 2.53 19.57
CA ALA A 136 -22.41 2.11 20.68
C ALA A 136 -21.59 3.28 21.24
N PHE A 137 -20.93 4.05 20.35
CA PHE A 137 -20.11 5.19 20.74
C PHE A 137 -20.92 6.28 21.45
N THR A 138 -22.11 6.62 20.94
CA THR A 138 -22.97 7.62 21.58
C THR A 138 -23.59 7.13 22.88
N LEU A 139 -23.91 5.84 22.97
CA LEU A 139 -24.36 5.21 24.21
C LEU A 139 -23.28 5.27 25.29
N ILE A 140 -22.02 4.99 24.96
CA ILE A 140 -20.89 5.11 25.90
C ILE A 140 -20.80 6.55 26.44
N GLY A 141 -20.84 7.56 25.57
CA GLY A 141 -20.81 8.96 25.99
C GLY A 141 -22.00 9.33 26.90
N ALA A 142 -23.20 8.82 26.61
CA ALA A 142 -24.39 9.04 27.42
C ALA A 142 -24.32 8.35 28.80
N LEU A 143 -23.85 7.10 28.85
CA LEU A 143 -23.68 6.34 30.08
C LEU A 143 -22.61 6.98 30.98
N ALA A 144 -21.48 7.38 30.41
CA ALA A 144 -20.40 8.07 31.14
C ALA A 144 -20.92 9.35 31.82
N GLY A 145 -21.68 10.17 31.09
CA GLY A 145 -22.24 11.41 31.66
C GLY A 145 -23.38 11.16 32.65
N SER A 146 -24.19 10.11 32.45
CA SER A 146 -25.22 9.72 33.41
C SER A 146 -24.61 9.26 34.73
N LEU A 147 -23.57 8.42 34.66
CA LEU A 147 -22.79 7.96 35.82
C LEU A 147 -22.15 9.14 36.56
N LEU A 148 -21.49 10.04 35.82
CA LEU A 148 -20.89 11.25 36.37
C LEU A 148 -21.94 12.15 37.04
N GLY A 149 -23.09 12.34 36.39
CA GLY A 149 -24.20 13.13 36.94
C GLY A 149 -24.73 12.56 38.25
N CYS A 150 -24.87 11.23 38.34
CA CYS A 150 -25.24 10.53 39.57
C CYS A 150 -24.19 10.71 40.67
N LEU A 151 -22.91 10.52 40.35
CA LEU A 151 -21.79 10.70 41.28
C LEU A 151 -21.72 12.14 41.82
N LEU A 152 -21.91 13.14 40.96
CA LEU A 152 -21.91 14.55 41.34
C LEU A 152 -23.06 14.88 42.30
N LYS A 153 -24.23 14.24 42.15
CA LYS A 153 -25.37 14.38 43.07
C LYS A 153 -25.16 13.75 44.45
N LEU A 154 -24.29 12.75 44.58
CA LEU A 154 -24.03 12.12 45.87
C LEU A 154 -23.43 13.15 46.85
N LYS A 155 -24.04 13.27 48.03
CA LYS A 155 -23.59 14.17 49.12
C LYS A 155 -22.45 13.53 49.94
N ILE A 156 -21.38 13.11 49.27
CA ILE A 156 -20.21 12.50 49.89
C ILE A 156 -18.95 13.36 49.67
N LYS A 157 -17.94 13.20 50.55
CA LYS A 157 -16.69 13.97 50.49
C LYS A 157 -15.97 13.76 49.14
N PRO A 158 -15.31 14.79 48.56
CA PRO A 158 -14.63 14.70 47.27
C PRO A 158 -13.64 13.52 47.16
N ARG A 159 -12.89 13.23 48.23
CA ARG A 159 -11.97 12.09 48.30
C ARG A 159 -12.67 10.75 48.05
N ASN A 160 -13.89 10.57 48.55
CA ASN A 160 -14.65 9.34 48.38
C ASN A 160 -15.22 9.23 46.95
N LYS A 161 -15.56 10.36 46.32
CA LYS A 161 -15.94 10.39 44.90
C LYS A 161 -14.77 9.98 44.01
N LEU A 162 -13.57 10.48 44.31
CA LEU A 162 -12.35 10.11 43.60
C LEU A 162 -12.07 8.61 43.73
N ILE A 163 -12.18 8.05 44.94
CA ILE A 163 -12.03 6.60 45.18
C ILE A 163 -13.05 5.79 44.36
N LEU A 164 -14.32 6.23 44.30
CA LEU A 164 -15.34 5.56 43.49
C LEU A 164 -15.05 5.63 41.98
N VAL A 165 -14.56 6.77 41.48
CA VAL A 165 -14.17 6.93 40.06
C VAL A 165 -12.99 6.02 39.74
N LEU A 166 -11.96 6.02 40.57
CA LEU A 166 -10.80 5.15 40.40
C LEU A 166 -11.20 3.68 40.49
N GLY A 167 -12.02 3.31 41.47
CA GLY A 167 -12.54 1.95 41.63
C GLY A 167 -13.38 1.50 40.42
N PHE A 168 -14.26 2.36 39.90
CA PHE A 168 -15.01 2.08 38.67
C PHE A 168 -14.12 2.01 37.44
N SER A 169 -13.10 2.88 37.33
CA SER A 169 -12.16 2.88 36.21
C SER A 169 -11.30 1.62 36.21
N ILE A 170 -10.84 1.19 37.38
CA ILE A 170 -10.12 -0.09 37.56
C ILE A 170 -11.06 -1.26 37.25
N ALA A 171 -12.31 -1.23 37.73
CA ALA A 171 -13.28 -2.28 37.44
C ALA A 171 -13.66 -2.32 35.94
N ALA A 172 -13.74 -1.17 35.27
CA ALA A 172 -14.01 -1.08 33.84
C ALA A 172 -12.79 -1.54 33.02
N ALA A 173 -11.57 -1.21 33.44
CA ALA A 173 -10.34 -1.72 32.83
C ALA A 173 -10.23 -3.24 33.03
N ALA A 174 -10.48 -3.73 34.24
CA ALA A 174 -10.52 -5.17 34.53
C ALA A 174 -11.65 -5.87 33.74
N ALA A 175 -12.83 -5.27 33.64
CA ALA A 175 -13.92 -5.78 32.82
C ALA A 175 -13.56 -5.78 31.33
N TYR A 176 -12.84 -4.76 30.84
CA TYR A 176 -12.35 -4.72 29.47
C TYR A 176 -11.36 -5.86 29.19
N GLU A 177 -10.42 -6.12 30.11
CA GLU A 177 -9.49 -7.26 30.03
C GLU A 177 -10.20 -8.63 30.18
N LEU A 178 -11.33 -8.67 30.89
CA LEU A 178 -12.14 -9.89 31.07
C LEU A 178 -13.14 -10.13 29.92
N VAL A 179 -13.48 -9.11 29.15
CA VAL A 179 -14.30 -9.26 27.94
C VAL A 179 -13.37 -9.74 26.83
N ASP A 180 -13.68 -10.90 26.27
CA ASP A 180 -13.00 -11.42 25.08
C ASP A 180 -13.38 -10.57 23.86
N TRP A 181 -12.75 -9.40 23.74
CA TRP A 181 -12.90 -8.54 22.57
C TRP A 181 -12.21 -9.23 21.40
N PRO A 182 -12.88 -9.35 20.24
CA PRO A 182 -12.26 -9.95 19.07
C PRO A 182 -11.05 -9.11 18.67
N GLY A 183 -9.85 -9.65 18.91
CA GLY A 183 -8.59 -9.05 18.48
C GLY A 183 -8.40 -9.13 16.96
N PRO A 184 -7.19 -8.87 16.46
CA PRO A 184 -6.85 -9.11 15.06
C PRO A 184 -7.20 -10.54 14.65
N ALA A 185 -7.50 -10.76 13.37
CA ALA A 185 -7.78 -12.09 12.86
C ALA A 185 -6.61 -13.04 13.20
N VAL A 186 -6.95 -14.22 13.72
CA VAL A 186 -5.96 -15.29 13.92
C VAL A 186 -5.56 -15.78 12.54
N VAL A 187 -4.32 -15.53 12.17
CA VAL A 187 -3.74 -16.03 10.93
C VAL A 187 -3.02 -17.35 11.18
N PRO A 188 -3.01 -18.27 10.20
CA PRO A 188 -2.18 -19.47 10.29
C PRO A 188 -0.73 -19.10 10.59
N GLN A 189 -0.13 -19.79 11.56
CA GLN A 189 1.28 -19.62 11.92
C GLN A 189 1.98 -20.97 11.83
N ARG A 190 3.20 -20.94 11.30
CA ARG A 190 4.12 -22.08 11.32
C ARG A 190 5.08 -21.89 12.50
N GLU A 191 5.45 -22.98 13.19
CA GLU A 191 6.38 -22.91 14.32
C GLU A 191 7.72 -22.29 13.90
N ALA A 192 8.32 -21.47 14.78
CA ALA A 192 9.53 -20.70 14.49
C ALA A 192 10.71 -21.55 13.98
N ALA A 193 10.86 -22.79 14.47
CA ALA A 193 11.92 -23.71 14.04
C ALA A 193 11.84 -24.11 12.55
N GLN A 194 10.67 -23.99 11.91
CA GLN A 194 10.52 -24.23 10.46
C GLN A 194 10.76 -22.95 9.62
N ASN A 195 10.75 -21.77 10.24
CA ASN A 195 11.13 -20.51 9.59
C ASN A 195 12.66 -20.33 9.57
N GLU A 196 13.37 -20.90 10.56
CA GLU A 196 14.83 -20.93 10.66
C GLU A 196 15.55 -21.81 9.61
N LEU A 197 14.80 -22.61 8.82
CA LEU A 197 15.37 -23.41 7.73
C LEU A 197 16.06 -22.54 6.65
N THR A 198 15.88 -21.22 6.67
CA THR A 198 16.46 -20.27 5.71
C THR A 198 17.86 -19.76 6.08
N ASP A 199 18.43 -20.12 7.24
CA ASP A 199 19.45 -19.28 7.88
C ASP A 199 20.92 -19.74 7.87
N GLU A 200 21.26 -21.02 7.67
CA GLU A 200 22.60 -21.48 8.11
C GLU A 200 23.71 -21.67 7.06
N SER A 201 23.51 -21.46 5.74
CA SER A 201 24.55 -21.88 4.76
C SER A 201 24.97 -20.91 3.66
N THR A 202 24.30 -19.77 3.46
CA THR A 202 24.64 -18.89 2.32
C THR A 202 25.69 -17.84 2.69
N ALA A 203 26.87 -17.91 2.07
CA ALA A 203 27.94 -16.94 2.28
C ALA A 203 27.49 -15.52 1.86
N SER A 204 27.57 -14.54 2.77
CA SER A 204 27.20 -13.15 2.48
C SER A 204 28.08 -12.53 1.39
N LEU A 205 27.51 -11.56 0.65
CA LEU A 205 28.28 -10.77 -0.30
C LEU A 205 29.40 -10.00 0.40
N ASN A 206 30.64 -10.29 -0.01
CA ASN A 206 31.82 -9.56 0.46
C ASN A 206 31.96 -8.23 -0.30
N LEU A 207 31.01 -7.32 -0.08
CA LEU A 207 30.95 -5.98 -0.64
C LEU A 207 30.59 -4.96 0.45
N PRO A 208 30.90 -3.67 0.26
CA PRO A 208 30.38 -2.62 1.13
C PRO A 208 28.85 -2.60 1.10
N ASN A 209 28.24 -2.30 2.25
CA ASN A 209 26.78 -2.19 2.34
C ASN A 209 26.29 -1.07 1.39
N PRO A 210 25.43 -1.37 0.40
CA PRO A 210 24.98 -0.37 -0.57
C PRO A 210 24.14 0.75 0.05
N ALA A 211 23.62 0.56 1.28
CA ALA A 211 22.88 1.57 2.03
C ALA A 211 23.78 2.59 2.77
N GLU A 212 25.09 2.35 2.83
CA GLU A 212 26.04 3.32 3.38
C GLU A 212 26.31 4.44 2.37
N GLN A 213 26.65 5.63 2.86
CA GLN A 213 26.99 6.77 2.00
C GLN A 213 28.19 6.45 1.09
N GLY A 214 28.22 7.05 -0.09
CA GLY A 214 29.34 6.94 -1.02
C GLY A 214 30.43 7.97 -0.78
N ASN A 215 31.34 8.07 -1.75
CA ASN A 215 32.54 8.90 -1.64
C ASN A 215 32.34 10.32 -2.19
N PHE A 216 31.22 10.60 -2.87
CA PHE A 216 30.95 11.93 -3.39
C PHE A 216 30.35 12.82 -2.29
N SER A 217 30.89 14.02 -2.14
CA SER A 217 30.11 15.12 -1.56
C SER A 217 29.04 15.55 -2.55
N PHE A 218 27.91 16.05 -2.07
CA PHE A 218 26.82 16.54 -2.94
C PHE A 218 26.37 17.94 -2.54
N GLN A 219 25.68 18.61 -3.45
CA GLN A 219 24.97 19.85 -3.19
C GLN A 219 23.46 19.63 -3.31
N ALA A 220 22.69 20.23 -2.41
CA ALA A 220 21.24 20.22 -2.46
C ALA A 220 20.70 21.58 -2.91
N PHE A 221 19.76 21.59 -3.84
CA PHE A 221 19.07 22.80 -4.32
C PHE A 221 17.70 22.45 -4.90
N THR A 222 16.86 23.44 -5.17
CA THR A 222 15.56 23.24 -5.82
C THR A 222 15.50 23.90 -7.19
N TYR A 223 14.72 23.31 -8.09
CA TYR A 223 14.16 24.05 -9.21
C TYR A 223 12.63 24.09 -9.10
N GLY A 224 12.00 25.14 -9.61
CA GLY A 224 10.56 25.33 -9.44
C GLY A 224 10.02 26.63 -10.00
N SER A 225 8.71 26.83 -9.87
CA SER A 225 7.99 27.97 -10.47
C SER A 225 8.40 29.33 -9.92
N GLY A 226 8.87 29.37 -8.67
CA GLY A 226 9.15 30.61 -7.95
C GLY A 226 7.88 31.32 -7.45
N GLN A 227 6.74 30.64 -7.47
CA GLN A 227 5.42 31.21 -7.16
C GLN A 227 4.57 30.29 -6.26
N ASP A 228 5.16 29.25 -5.68
CA ASP A 228 4.45 28.36 -4.75
C ASP A 228 3.94 29.15 -3.53
N LYS A 229 2.65 29.03 -3.23
CA LYS A 229 1.99 29.76 -2.13
C LYS A 229 2.31 29.23 -0.75
N HIS A 230 2.75 27.97 -0.65
CA HIS A 230 2.82 27.24 0.61
C HIS A 230 4.25 26.89 1.00
N ARG A 231 5.16 26.79 0.03
CA ARG A 231 6.52 26.28 0.20
C ARG A 231 7.53 27.26 -0.38
N ALA A 232 8.21 28.01 0.51
CA ALA A 232 9.21 29.01 0.14
C ALA A 232 10.31 28.45 -0.81
N ILE A 233 10.72 27.20 -0.59
CA ILE A 233 11.71 26.48 -1.42
C ILE A 233 11.33 26.32 -2.91
N PHE A 234 10.04 26.42 -3.25
CA PHE A 234 9.52 26.46 -4.63
C PHE A 234 8.91 27.83 -4.98
N GLY A 235 8.91 28.75 -4.01
CA GLY A 235 8.49 30.14 -4.11
C GLY A 235 9.70 31.07 -4.21
N ASP A 236 9.78 32.02 -3.29
CA ASP A 236 10.81 33.06 -3.25
C ASP A 236 12.24 32.55 -2.99
N GLU A 237 12.41 31.38 -2.37
CA GLU A 237 13.72 30.77 -2.08
C GLU A 237 14.21 29.80 -3.17
N VAL A 238 13.49 29.64 -4.29
CA VAL A 238 13.86 28.69 -5.34
C VAL A 238 15.23 29.02 -5.95
N ASN A 239 16.11 28.02 -6.07
CA ASN A 239 17.46 28.25 -6.58
C ASN A 239 17.48 28.40 -8.11
N VAL A 240 16.69 27.59 -8.82
CA VAL A 240 16.61 27.60 -10.29
C VAL A 240 15.15 27.72 -10.71
N LYS A 241 14.81 28.76 -11.48
CA LYS A 241 13.44 28.89 -12.02
C LYS A 241 13.21 27.90 -13.16
N SER A 242 12.07 27.24 -13.15
CA SER A 242 11.59 26.36 -14.22
C SER A 242 10.35 26.93 -14.91
N ALA A 243 10.06 26.44 -16.11
CA ALA A 243 8.82 26.75 -16.80
C ALA A 243 7.63 26.00 -16.17
N SER A 244 6.41 26.44 -16.50
CA SER A 244 5.20 25.67 -16.24
C SER A 244 4.83 24.77 -17.41
N ALA A 245 4.01 23.76 -17.15
CA ALA A 245 3.47 22.84 -18.15
C ALA A 245 1.95 23.04 -18.29
N ASP A 246 1.49 23.23 -19.53
CA ASP A 246 0.07 23.28 -19.87
C ASP A 246 -0.46 21.85 -20.09
N ALA A 247 -1.22 21.36 -19.12
CA ALA A 247 -1.83 20.03 -19.10
C ALA A 247 -3.30 20.02 -19.57
N SER A 248 -3.81 21.12 -20.13
CA SER A 248 -5.21 21.23 -20.56
C SER A 248 -5.61 20.23 -21.64
N ALA A 249 -4.66 19.58 -22.32
CA ALA A 249 -4.91 18.45 -23.21
C ALA A 249 -5.36 17.18 -22.45
N TYR A 250 -4.85 16.95 -21.24
CA TYR A 250 -5.11 15.77 -20.41
C TYR A 250 -6.17 16.02 -19.34
N ILE A 251 -6.19 17.21 -18.76
CA ILE A 251 -7.12 17.57 -17.68
C ILE A 251 -8.20 18.46 -18.24
N LYS A 252 -9.45 18.02 -18.10
CA LYS A 252 -10.64 18.80 -18.47
C LYS A 252 -11.43 19.26 -17.26
N LYS A 253 -11.11 18.72 -16.07
CA LYS A 253 -11.79 19.05 -14.83
C LYS A 253 -10.77 19.33 -13.74
N TRP A 254 -10.47 20.60 -13.56
CA TRP A 254 -9.71 21.10 -12.42
C TRP A 254 -10.63 21.86 -11.45
N SER A 255 -10.49 21.57 -10.16
CA SER A 255 -11.35 22.18 -9.14
C SER A 255 -10.93 23.63 -8.84
N LYS A 256 -11.89 24.56 -8.77
CA LYS A 256 -11.63 25.95 -8.34
C LYS A 256 -11.02 26.03 -6.94
N LEU A 257 -11.37 25.10 -6.05
CA LEU A 257 -10.76 25.04 -4.71
C LEU A 257 -9.30 24.65 -4.79
N LYS A 258 -8.95 23.74 -5.70
CA LYS A 258 -7.56 23.35 -5.98
C LYS A 258 -6.79 24.54 -6.57
N THR A 259 -7.36 25.31 -7.50
CA THR A 259 -6.78 26.58 -7.99
C THR A 259 -6.58 27.61 -6.89
N TRP A 260 -7.57 27.80 -6.02
CA TRP A 260 -7.47 28.73 -4.91
C TRP A 260 -6.32 28.36 -3.97
N PHE A 261 -6.24 27.06 -3.61
CA PHE A 261 -5.20 26.51 -2.75
C PHE A 261 -3.82 26.68 -3.39
N TRP A 262 -3.59 26.15 -4.59
CA TRP A 262 -2.26 26.11 -5.20
C TRP A 262 -1.82 27.42 -5.86
N GLY A 263 -2.77 28.22 -6.35
CA GLY A 263 -2.50 29.45 -7.10
C GLY A 263 -2.36 29.28 -8.61
N PHE A 264 -2.51 28.06 -9.13
CA PHE A 264 -2.48 27.74 -10.56
C PHE A 264 -3.56 26.71 -10.90
N ASP A 265 -3.81 26.54 -12.19
CA ASP A 265 -4.74 25.56 -12.74
C ASP A 265 -4.03 24.63 -13.75
N GLU A 266 -4.80 23.82 -14.49
CA GLU A 266 -4.28 22.86 -15.44
C GLU A 266 -3.42 23.48 -16.56
N HIS A 267 -3.50 24.79 -16.81
CA HIS A 267 -2.73 25.46 -17.85
C HIS A 267 -1.30 25.83 -17.43
N ALA A 268 -0.99 25.77 -16.13
CA ALA A 268 0.27 26.25 -15.60
C ALA A 268 0.80 25.37 -14.45
N LEU A 269 0.79 24.06 -14.64
CA LEU A 269 1.33 23.13 -13.64
C LEU A 269 2.84 23.39 -13.42
N PRO A 270 3.31 23.54 -12.18
CA PRO A 270 4.70 23.85 -11.90
C PRO A 270 5.60 22.62 -12.11
N LEU A 271 6.81 22.84 -12.63
CA LEU A 271 7.86 21.83 -12.69
C LEU A 271 8.79 22.01 -11.49
N ASN A 272 8.35 21.53 -10.33
CA ASN A 272 9.06 21.63 -9.05
C ASN A 272 9.85 20.34 -8.74
N GLY A 273 11.11 20.47 -8.33
CA GLY A 273 11.94 19.33 -7.93
C GLY A 273 13.01 19.69 -6.91
N ARG A 274 13.22 18.80 -5.93
CA ARG A 274 14.34 18.83 -4.99
C ARG A 274 15.50 18.02 -5.55
N VAL A 275 16.68 18.61 -5.61
CA VAL A 275 17.84 18.03 -6.26
C VAL A 275 18.93 17.77 -5.23
N TRP A 276 19.48 16.56 -5.26
CA TRP A 276 20.77 16.21 -4.64
C TRP A 276 21.73 15.84 -5.76
N MET A 277 22.72 16.69 -6.01
CA MET A 277 23.64 16.52 -7.14
C MET A 277 25.06 16.29 -6.63
N PRO A 278 25.77 15.23 -7.09
CA PRO A 278 27.17 15.00 -6.76
C PRO A 278 28.04 16.21 -7.16
N GLN A 279 29.04 16.53 -6.34
CA GLN A 279 30.08 17.48 -6.70
C GLN A 279 31.14 16.81 -7.55
N GLY A 280 31.56 17.46 -8.64
CA GLY A 280 32.57 16.96 -9.56
C GLY A 280 32.36 17.46 -10.99
N LEU A 281 33.16 16.94 -11.92
CA LEU A 281 33.09 17.32 -13.34
C LEU A 281 31.89 16.69 -14.07
N GLY A 282 31.38 15.55 -13.60
CA GLY A 282 30.33 14.80 -14.30
C GLY A 282 30.78 14.31 -15.69
N PRO A 283 29.84 14.02 -16.60
CA PRO A 283 28.40 13.97 -16.36
C PRO A 283 28.04 12.81 -15.42
N PHE A 284 26.94 12.94 -14.70
CA PHE A 284 26.44 11.93 -13.76
C PHE A 284 25.10 11.38 -14.25
N PRO A 285 24.84 10.06 -14.12
CA PRO A 285 23.51 9.49 -14.30
C PRO A 285 22.48 10.18 -13.41
N ILE A 286 21.21 10.09 -13.78
CA ILE A 286 20.12 10.80 -13.09
C ILE A 286 18.98 9.87 -12.71
N ALA A 287 18.45 10.04 -11.50
CA ALA A 287 17.31 9.31 -10.96
C ALA A 287 16.21 10.30 -10.53
N LEU A 288 15.03 10.22 -11.16
CA LEU A 288 13.85 10.97 -10.74
C LEU A 288 12.99 10.10 -9.83
N ILE A 289 12.59 10.64 -8.68
CA ILE A 289 11.75 9.99 -7.67
C ILE A 289 10.39 10.69 -7.65
N VAL A 290 9.30 9.94 -7.82
CA VAL A 290 7.94 10.50 -7.75
C VAL A 290 7.09 9.79 -6.71
N HIS A 291 6.39 10.58 -5.91
CA HIS A 291 5.52 10.08 -4.86
C HIS A 291 4.16 9.59 -5.40
N GLY A 292 3.45 8.86 -4.55
CA GLY A 292 2.10 8.38 -4.81
C GLY A 292 0.99 9.39 -4.55
N ASN A 293 -0.24 8.92 -4.65
CA ASN A 293 -1.38 9.70 -4.17
C ASN A 293 -1.39 9.69 -2.64
N HIS A 294 -1.35 10.88 -2.06
CA HIS A 294 -1.59 11.11 -0.64
C HIS A 294 -2.65 12.24 -0.52
N LEU A 295 -2.76 12.92 0.61
CA LEU A 295 -3.46 14.21 0.70
C LEU A 295 -2.61 15.31 0.05
N MET A 296 -3.22 16.22 -0.70
CA MET A 296 -2.49 17.33 -1.35
C MET A 296 -1.99 18.37 -0.35
N GLU A 297 -2.65 18.46 0.80
CA GLU A 297 -2.33 19.37 1.90
C GLU A 297 -1.15 18.87 2.76
N ASP A 298 -0.64 17.66 2.49
CA ASP A 298 0.47 17.05 3.20
C ASP A 298 1.54 16.55 2.20
N TYR A 299 2.63 17.31 2.12
CA TYR A 299 3.58 17.26 1.02
C TYR A 299 4.46 16.01 1.06
N SER A 300 4.49 15.28 -0.06
CA SER A 300 5.10 13.95 -0.14
C SER A 300 6.51 13.93 -0.71
N ASP A 301 6.91 14.98 -1.43
CA ASP A 301 8.19 15.07 -2.17
C ASP A 301 9.41 15.08 -1.23
N GLY A 302 9.29 15.62 -0.02
CA GLY A 302 10.39 15.64 0.96
C GLY A 302 10.76 14.26 1.50
N GLY A 303 9.83 13.31 1.49
CA GLY A 303 9.98 12.03 2.18
C GLY A 303 10.95 11.02 1.58
N TYR A 304 11.57 11.37 0.45
CA TYR A 304 12.62 10.57 -0.21
C TYR A 304 14.02 11.17 -0.06
N SER A 305 14.20 12.19 0.79
CA SER A 305 15.51 12.82 1.00
C SER A 305 16.59 11.81 1.37
N TYR A 306 16.24 10.77 2.15
CA TYR A 306 17.17 9.69 2.52
C TYR A 306 17.70 8.89 1.31
N LEU A 307 16.89 8.69 0.27
CA LEU A 307 17.35 8.11 -1.00
C LEU A 307 18.10 9.15 -1.83
N GLY A 308 17.60 10.40 -1.87
CA GLY A 308 18.22 11.49 -2.59
C GLY A 308 19.68 11.70 -2.22
N GLU A 309 19.94 11.83 -0.92
CA GLU A 309 21.29 12.00 -0.36
C GLU A 309 22.18 10.77 -0.60
N LEU A 310 21.64 9.56 -0.42
CA LEU A 310 22.37 8.31 -0.64
C LEU A 310 22.80 8.16 -2.10
N LEU A 311 21.89 8.38 -3.05
CA LEU A 311 22.20 8.25 -4.47
C LEU A 311 23.19 9.33 -4.93
N ALA A 312 23.04 10.56 -4.44
CA ALA A 312 23.98 11.65 -4.72
C ALA A 312 25.39 11.37 -4.20
N SER A 313 25.53 10.79 -3.00
CA SER A 313 26.85 10.42 -2.49
C SER A 313 27.49 9.26 -3.25
N LYS A 314 26.70 8.48 -4.01
CA LYS A 314 27.16 7.40 -4.91
C LYS A 314 27.43 7.88 -6.35
N GLY A 315 27.28 9.17 -6.65
CA GLY A 315 27.55 9.71 -7.98
C GLY A 315 26.34 9.69 -8.94
N ILE A 316 25.12 9.68 -8.41
CA ILE A 316 23.88 9.75 -9.20
C ILE A 316 23.14 11.04 -8.83
N ILE A 317 22.76 11.87 -9.79
CA ILE A 317 21.89 13.02 -9.53
C ILE A 317 20.52 12.50 -9.14
N ALA A 318 20.08 12.74 -7.92
CA ALA A 318 18.75 12.34 -7.46
C ALA A 318 17.83 13.55 -7.40
N ILE A 319 16.61 13.40 -7.93
CA ILE A 319 15.62 14.46 -7.95
C ILE A 319 14.28 13.94 -7.45
N SER A 320 13.78 14.46 -6.32
CA SER A 320 12.42 14.18 -5.88
C SER A 320 11.45 15.19 -6.48
N ILE A 321 10.48 14.69 -7.25
CA ILE A 321 9.53 15.48 -8.04
C ILE A 321 8.29 15.79 -7.20
N ASP A 322 7.86 17.05 -7.24
CA ASP A 322 6.66 17.52 -6.58
C ASP A 322 5.45 17.41 -7.51
N GLU A 323 4.58 16.45 -7.20
CA GLU A 323 3.28 16.27 -7.86
C GLU A 323 2.12 16.35 -6.86
N ASN A 324 2.30 17.04 -5.73
CA ASN A 324 1.29 17.10 -4.67
C ASN A 324 -0.03 17.72 -5.17
N PHE A 325 0.01 18.59 -6.18
CA PHE A 325 -1.19 19.14 -6.80
C PHE A 325 -2.05 18.08 -7.52
N LEU A 326 -1.51 16.90 -7.83
CA LEU A 326 -2.24 15.74 -8.39
C LEU A 326 -2.78 14.78 -7.34
N ASN A 327 -2.52 15.05 -6.05
CA ASN A 327 -3.05 14.25 -4.96
C ASN A 327 -4.54 14.53 -4.72
N TYR A 328 -5.18 13.55 -4.09
CA TYR A 328 -6.52 13.65 -3.56
C TYR A 328 -6.60 14.73 -2.47
N SER A 329 -7.76 15.37 -2.39
CA SER A 329 -8.13 16.27 -1.31
C SER A 329 -9.58 16.01 -0.97
N VAL A 330 -9.90 15.99 0.32
CA VAL A 330 -11.28 15.84 0.79
C VAL A 330 -12.18 16.97 0.27
N TRP A 331 -11.58 18.14 0.00
CA TRP A 331 -12.29 19.36 -0.41
C TRP A 331 -12.40 19.51 -1.93
N SER A 332 -11.40 19.04 -2.67
CA SER A 332 -11.31 19.28 -4.12
C SER A 332 -11.30 18.02 -4.97
N GLY A 333 -11.32 16.84 -4.35
CA GLY A 333 -11.23 15.55 -5.02
C GLY A 333 -9.85 15.31 -5.63
N ILE A 334 -9.78 14.32 -6.52
CA ILE A 334 -8.60 14.01 -7.32
C ILE A 334 -8.82 14.48 -8.77
N PRO A 335 -7.81 15.06 -9.44
CA PRO A 335 -7.92 15.36 -10.87
C PRO A 335 -8.24 14.11 -11.70
N ASN A 336 -8.97 14.27 -12.81
CA ASN A 336 -9.19 13.17 -13.74
C ASN A 336 -7.87 12.75 -14.39
N ASP A 337 -7.76 11.48 -14.79
CA ASP A 337 -6.59 10.96 -15.51
C ASP A 337 -5.24 11.20 -14.79
N ASP A 338 -5.26 11.30 -13.46
CA ASP A 338 -4.09 11.66 -12.65
C ASP A 338 -2.89 10.76 -12.96
N MET A 339 -3.08 9.44 -13.07
CA MET A 339 -1.99 8.50 -13.36
C MET A 339 -1.28 8.80 -14.69
N LYS A 340 -2.04 9.12 -15.74
CA LYS A 340 -1.48 9.48 -17.05
C LYS A 340 -0.80 10.85 -16.99
N LEU A 341 -1.38 11.79 -16.26
CA LEU A 341 -0.79 13.11 -16.07
C LEU A 341 0.53 13.06 -15.29
N ARG A 342 0.62 12.25 -14.22
CA ARG A 342 1.87 12.02 -13.46
C ARG A 342 2.99 11.50 -14.37
N ALA A 343 2.68 10.51 -15.20
CA ALA A 343 3.64 9.99 -16.18
C ALA A 343 4.07 11.07 -17.19
N TRP A 344 3.13 11.89 -17.66
CA TRP A 344 3.42 13.01 -18.56
C TRP A 344 4.28 14.09 -17.89
N MET A 345 4.01 14.43 -16.63
CA MET A 345 4.77 15.40 -15.84
C MET A 345 6.23 14.95 -15.70
N LEU A 346 6.50 13.67 -15.40
CA LEU A 346 7.87 13.13 -15.39
C LEU A 346 8.63 13.39 -16.69
N LEU A 347 7.99 13.17 -17.85
CA LEU A 347 8.60 13.43 -19.16
C LEU A 347 8.84 14.94 -19.37
N LYS A 348 7.96 15.81 -18.85
CA LYS A 348 8.19 17.27 -18.83
C LYS A 348 9.37 17.66 -17.96
N HIS A 349 9.54 17.03 -16.79
CA HIS A 349 10.70 17.23 -15.93
C HIS A 349 12.00 16.85 -16.64
N LEU A 350 12.05 15.69 -17.30
CA LEU A 350 13.23 15.28 -18.09
C LEU A 350 13.57 16.29 -19.20
N LYS A 351 12.55 16.78 -19.92
CA LYS A 351 12.73 17.83 -20.94
C LYS A 351 13.23 19.15 -20.34
N GLN A 352 12.69 19.56 -19.19
CA GLN A 352 13.14 20.76 -18.48
C GLN A 352 14.59 20.62 -18.00
N ILE A 353 14.97 19.45 -17.47
CA ILE A 353 16.34 19.16 -17.02
C ILE A 353 17.30 19.21 -18.20
N LYS A 354 16.93 18.64 -19.37
CA LYS A 354 17.71 18.76 -20.61
C LYS A 354 18.01 20.23 -20.94
N GLN A 355 16.99 21.08 -20.95
CA GLN A 355 17.16 22.51 -21.21
C GLN A 355 18.08 23.19 -20.18
N LEU A 356 17.91 22.87 -18.88
CA LEU A 356 18.77 23.42 -17.82
C LEU A 356 20.21 22.91 -17.95
N SER A 357 20.42 21.67 -18.41
CA SER A 357 21.75 21.09 -18.62
C SER A 357 22.51 21.69 -19.81
N GLU A 358 21.80 22.34 -20.73
CA GLU A 358 22.36 23.06 -21.88
C GLU A 358 22.55 24.56 -21.59
N ALA A 359 21.88 25.09 -20.55
CA ALA A 359 21.92 26.51 -20.19
C ALA A 359 23.20 26.89 -19.44
N ALA A 360 24.01 27.76 -20.03
CA ALA A 360 25.25 28.24 -19.42
C ALA A 360 25.01 28.89 -18.04
N GLY A 361 25.85 28.54 -17.06
CA GLY A 361 25.75 29.05 -15.68
C GLY A 361 24.70 28.36 -14.82
N ASN A 362 23.89 27.44 -15.39
CA ASN A 362 22.98 26.63 -14.60
C ASN A 362 23.74 25.54 -13.80
N PRO A 363 23.30 25.15 -12.59
CA PRO A 363 23.91 24.04 -11.85
C PRO A 363 23.97 22.72 -12.63
N PHE A 364 23.00 22.45 -13.51
CA PHE A 364 22.99 21.24 -14.35
C PHE A 364 23.91 21.30 -15.57
N ALA A 365 24.47 22.48 -15.89
CA ALA A 365 25.17 22.73 -17.15
C ALA A 365 26.34 21.75 -17.37
N GLY A 366 26.23 20.90 -18.39
CA GLY A 366 27.26 19.91 -18.74
C GLY A 366 27.48 18.79 -17.72
N ARG A 367 26.59 18.62 -16.72
CA ARG A 367 26.76 17.65 -15.63
C ARG A 367 25.76 16.49 -15.62
N VAL A 368 24.76 16.51 -16.48
CA VAL A 368 23.69 15.50 -16.52
C VAL A 368 23.93 14.51 -17.65
N ASP A 369 23.93 13.21 -17.33
CA ASP A 369 23.91 12.15 -18.33
C ASP A 369 22.47 11.67 -18.57
N LEU A 370 21.88 12.13 -19.66
CA LEU A 370 20.52 11.75 -20.06
C LEU A 370 20.47 10.40 -20.81
N LYS A 371 21.60 9.73 -21.02
CA LYS A 371 21.62 8.36 -21.57
C LYS A 371 21.50 7.29 -20.48
N HIS A 372 21.64 7.68 -19.22
CA HIS A 372 21.54 6.81 -18.05
C HIS A 372 20.52 7.38 -17.06
N VAL A 373 19.23 7.24 -17.40
CA VAL A 373 18.11 7.73 -16.59
C VAL A 373 17.43 6.59 -15.84
N ALA A 374 17.24 6.76 -14.53
CA ALA A 374 16.34 5.95 -13.73
C ALA A 374 15.07 6.72 -13.34
N LEU A 375 13.94 6.02 -13.34
CA LEU A 375 12.68 6.53 -12.80
C LEU A 375 12.25 5.66 -11.60
N ILE A 376 12.12 6.28 -10.44
CA ILE A 376 11.71 5.66 -9.18
C ILE A 376 10.34 6.21 -8.82
N GLY A 377 9.37 5.35 -8.53
CA GLY A 377 8.01 5.76 -8.22
C GLY A 377 7.40 4.97 -7.08
N HIS A 378 6.63 5.64 -6.21
CA HIS A 378 5.88 4.99 -5.12
C HIS A 378 4.37 4.99 -5.39
N SER A 379 3.66 3.87 -5.16
CA SER A 379 2.20 3.81 -5.29
C SER A 379 1.74 4.21 -6.70
N ARG A 380 0.87 5.22 -6.83
CA ARG A 380 0.52 5.78 -8.16
C ARG A 380 1.71 6.32 -8.94
N GLY A 381 2.73 6.84 -8.25
CA GLY A 381 4.00 7.23 -8.83
C GLY A 381 4.74 6.02 -9.42
N GLY A 382 4.64 4.85 -8.78
CA GLY A 382 5.19 3.59 -9.28
C GLY A 382 4.54 3.13 -10.59
N GLN A 383 3.24 3.37 -10.75
CA GLN A 383 2.57 3.20 -12.04
C GLN A 383 3.02 4.24 -13.07
N ALA A 384 3.15 5.50 -12.65
CA ALA A 384 3.52 6.61 -13.51
C ALA A 384 4.91 6.43 -14.14
N VAL A 385 5.90 5.95 -13.37
CA VAL A 385 7.25 5.70 -13.90
C VAL A 385 7.26 4.57 -14.95
N ALA A 386 6.45 3.53 -14.75
CA ALA A 386 6.30 2.47 -15.75
C ALA A 386 5.64 2.98 -17.04
N MET A 387 4.63 3.85 -16.91
CA MET A 387 3.98 4.50 -18.06
C MET A 387 4.92 5.48 -18.78
N ALA A 388 5.76 6.22 -18.04
CA ALA A 388 6.75 7.13 -18.61
C ALA A 388 7.86 6.38 -19.36
N ALA A 389 8.31 5.23 -18.86
CA ALA A 389 9.25 4.36 -19.58
C ALA A 389 8.63 3.72 -20.85
N ASP A 390 7.30 3.64 -20.93
CA ASP A 390 6.51 3.17 -22.08
C ASP A 390 5.94 4.35 -22.91
N ALA A 391 6.63 5.51 -22.89
CA ALA A 391 6.13 6.78 -23.42
C ALA A 391 5.67 6.70 -24.88
N GLU A 392 6.36 5.95 -25.74
CA GLU A 392 6.01 5.80 -27.16
C GLU A 392 4.61 5.22 -27.38
N ARG A 393 4.10 4.39 -26.45
CA ARG A 393 2.74 3.85 -26.52
C ARG A 393 1.70 4.76 -25.85
N TRP A 394 2.08 5.51 -24.84
CA TRP A 394 1.17 6.36 -24.06
C TRP A 394 0.98 7.77 -24.63
N PHE A 395 2.03 8.33 -25.23
CA PHE A 395 2.12 9.74 -25.61
C PHE A 395 2.53 9.97 -27.07
N LYS A 396 2.37 8.96 -27.94
CA LYS A 396 2.74 9.00 -29.36
C LYS A 396 2.30 10.27 -30.10
N ASP A 397 1.08 10.73 -29.83
CA ASP A 397 0.46 11.86 -30.55
C ASP A 397 0.74 13.21 -29.87
N ASP A 398 1.45 13.24 -28.74
CA ASP A 398 1.77 14.47 -28.01
C ASP A 398 3.07 15.12 -28.47
N LYS A 399 2.94 16.07 -29.39
CA LYS A 399 4.06 16.88 -29.91
C LYS A 399 4.74 17.74 -28.85
N THR A 400 4.10 18.00 -27.72
CA THR A 400 4.74 18.77 -26.64
C THR A 400 5.87 17.98 -25.96
N LEU A 401 5.95 16.67 -26.21
CA LEU A 401 7.00 15.75 -25.80
C LEU A 401 8.00 15.43 -26.93
N ASP A 402 7.97 16.18 -28.04
CA ASP A 402 9.01 16.07 -29.07
C ASP A 402 10.41 16.37 -28.48
N ASN A 403 11.44 15.74 -29.06
CA ASN A 403 12.86 15.81 -28.70
C ASN A 403 13.28 15.07 -27.41
N LEU A 404 12.54 14.02 -27.04
CA LEU A 404 12.93 13.08 -25.97
C LEU A 404 13.88 11.97 -26.44
N ASN A 405 14.16 11.85 -27.75
CA ASN A 405 14.96 10.75 -28.32
C ASN A 405 16.40 10.65 -27.77
N ASP A 406 16.94 11.74 -27.22
CA ASP A 406 18.27 11.77 -26.60
C ASP A 406 18.23 11.34 -25.11
N ILE A 407 17.05 11.04 -24.58
CA ILE A 407 16.82 10.65 -23.18
C ILE A 407 16.51 9.15 -23.15
N ILE A 408 17.38 8.38 -22.52
CA ILE A 408 17.25 6.93 -22.44
C ILE A 408 16.91 6.55 -21.00
N ILE A 409 15.66 6.12 -20.78
CA ILE A 409 15.21 5.55 -19.51
C ILE A 409 15.69 4.12 -19.46
N GLU A 410 16.74 3.87 -18.68
CA GLU A 410 17.42 2.59 -18.59
C GLU A 410 16.87 1.71 -17.45
N SER A 411 16.37 2.35 -16.40
CA SER A 411 15.95 1.65 -15.17
C SER A 411 14.66 2.22 -14.60
N VAL A 412 13.77 1.32 -14.17
CA VAL A 412 12.52 1.65 -13.46
C VAL A 412 12.53 0.96 -12.10
N VAL A 413 12.22 1.72 -11.05
CA VAL A 413 12.03 1.21 -9.69
C VAL A 413 10.62 1.56 -9.23
N ALA A 414 9.80 0.55 -8.98
CA ALA A 414 8.42 0.68 -8.57
C ALA A 414 8.24 0.23 -7.11
N ILE A 415 8.18 1.18 -6.18
CA ILE A 415 7.91 0.94 -4.76
C ILE A 415 6.39 0.86 -4.56
N ALA A 416 5.90 -0.23 -3.98
CA ALA A 416 4.50 -0.52 -3.69
C ALA A 416 3.51 0.03 -4.75
N PRO A 417 3.72 -0.24 -6.05
CA PRO A 417 3.07 0.51 -7.11
C PRO A 417 1.58 0.17 -7.23
N THR A 418 0.77 1.09 -7.75
CA THR A 418 -0.50 0.69 -8.35
C THR A 418 -0.27 0.08 -9.74
N ASP A 419 -1.24 -0.67 -10.26
CA ASP A 419 -1.21 -1.13 -11.65
C ASP A 419 -2.63 -1.25 -12.23
N LYS A 420 -3.33 -0.12 -12.28
CA LYS A 420 -4.69 -0.02 -12.85
C LYS A 420 -4.63 0.19 -14.36
N GLN A 421 -5.59 -0.36 -15.09
CA GLN A 421 -5.76 -0.02 -16.50
C GLN A 421 -6.17 1.46 -16.64
N VAL A 422 -5.54 2.14 -17.59
CA VAL A 422 -5.83 3.53 -18.00
C VAL A 422 -6.00 3.52 -19.50
N ASP A 423 -7.07 4.12 -20.04
CA ASP A 423 -7.41 4.05 -21.47
C ASP A 423 -7.41 2.61 -22.03
N ASP A 424 -7.95 1.65 -21.26
CA ASP A 424 -7.96 0.20 -21.57
C ASP A 424 -6.57 -0.43 -21.80
N LYS A 425 -5.51 0.22 -21.30
CA LYS A 425 -4.12 -0.19 -21.46
C LYS A 425 -3.42 -0.33 -20.11
N SER A 426 -2.36 -1.13 -20.12
CA SER A 426 -1.37 -1.22 -19.05
C SER A 426 0.02 -0.92 -19.63
N ALA A 427 0.91 -0.40 -18.77
CA ALA A 427 2.29 -0.16 -19.15
C ALA A 427 2.99 -1.49 -19.49
N ARG A 428 3.84 -1.46 -20.52
CA ARG A 428 4.72 -2.58 -20.90
C ARG A 428 6.13 -2.05 -21.06
N LEU A 429 7.05 -2.61 -20.29
CA LEU A 429 8.45 -2.21 -20.34
C LEU A 429 9.18 -3.13 -21.32
N SER A 430 9.93 -2.54 -22.25
CA SER A 430 10.72 -3.28 -23.22
C SER A 430 12.14 -2.76 -23.16
N ASP A 431 13.09 -3.65 -22.89
CA ASP A 431 14.52 -3.34 -22.86
C ASP A 431 14.93 -2.35 -21.75
N VAL A 432 14.24 -2.40 -20.61
CA VAL A 432 14.43 -1.53 -19.44
C VAL A 432 14.63 -2.39 -18.20
N ASN A 433 15.62 -2.08 -17.36
CA ASN A 433 15.78 -2.78 -16.08
C ASN A 433 14.60 -2.46 -15.16
N TYR A 434 14.10 -3.43 -14.42
CA TYR A 434 12.93 -3.23 -13.54
C TYR A 434 13.16 -3.77 -12.14
N LEU A 435 12.88 -2.96 -11.11
CA LEU A 435 12.85 -3.39 -9.72
C LEU A 435 11.50 -3.04 -9.11
N THR A 436 10.93 -3.94 -8.33
CA THR A 436 9.78 -3.61 -7.47
C THR A 436 9.96 -4.07 -6.04
N LEU A 437 9.51 -3.24 -5.08
CA LEU A 437 9.56 -3.52 -3.65
C LEU A 437 8.14 -3.36 -3.10
N GLN A 438 7.60 -4.34 -2.39
CA GLN A 438 6.28 -4.17 -1.76
C GLN A 438 6.17 -4.92 -0.45
N GLY A 439 5.45 -4.31 0.51
CA GLY A 439 5.15 -4.93 1.79
C GLY A 439 3.89 -5.80 1.75
N ALA A 440 3.90 -6.92 2.47
CA ALA A 440 2.74 -7.80 2.56
C ALA A 440 1.62 -7.20 3.42
N ARG A 441 1.97 -6.27 4.32
CA ARG A 441 1.04 -5.53 5.21
C ARG A 441 0.66 -4.16 4.68
N ASP A 442 0.86 -3.95 3.38
CA ASP A 442 0.38 -2.78 2.67
C ASP A 442 -1.16 -2.73 2.70
N ALA A 443 -1.72 -1.83 3.50
CA ALA A 443 -3.17 -1.68 3.63
C ALA A 443 -3.77 -0.67 2.63
N ASP A 444 -2.95 0.03 1.84
CA ASP A 444 -3.42 0.95 0.79
C ASP A 444 -3.47 0.25 -0.58
N VAL A 445 -2.41 -0.46 -0.93
CA VAL A 445 -2.28 -1.32 -2.11
C VAL A 445 -2.01 -2.76 -1.64
N ASN A 446 -3.07 -3.43 -1.18
CA ASN A 446 -2.98 -4.76 -0.57
C ASN A 446 -2.77 -5.91 -1.58
N ASN A 447 -2.58 -5.65 -2.86
CA ASN A 447 -2.17 -6.68 -3.83
C ASN A 447 -0.78 -6.36 -4.34
N PHE A 448 0.06 -7.36 -4.59
CA PHE A 448 1.41 -7.18 -5.13
C PHE A 448 1.39 -6.77 -6.61
N TYR A 449 0.91 -5.56 -6.91
CA TYR A 449 0.72 -5.07 -8.28
C TYR A 449 2.02 -4.83 -9.04
N GLY A 450 3.13 -4.60 -8.33
CA GLY A 450 4.46 -4.53 -8.95
C GLY A 450 4.85 -5.81 -9.69
N ASP A 451 4.33 -6.96 -9.25
CA ASP A 451 4.53 -8.26 -9.89
C ASP A 451 3.93 -8.30 -11.31
N ARG A 452 2.82 -7.59 -11.53
CA ARG A 452 2.18 -7.48 -12.85
C ARG A 452 3.03 -6.71 -13.84
N GLN A 453 3.70 -5.65 -13.37
CA GLN A 453 4.64 -4.88 -14.17
C GLN A 453 5.92 -5.70 -14.44
N PHE A 454 6.41 -6.48 -13.46
CA PHE A 454 7.50 -7.44 -13.65
C PHE A 454 7.18 -8.43 -14.78
N ILE A 455 5.98 -9.02 -14.76
CA ILE A 455 5.52 -9.98 -15.79
C ILE A 455 5.49 -9.32 -17.18
N ARG A 456 5.06 -8.06 -17.28
CA ARG A 456 4.99 -7.31 -18.56
C ARG A 456 6.30 -6.63 -18.96
N THR A 457 7.40 -6.90 -18.26
CA THR A 457 8.73 -6.43 -18.62
C THR A 457 9.45 -7.48 -19.45
N THR A 458 9.90 -7.07 -20.63
CA THR A 458 10.53 -7.94 -21.65
C THR A 458 11.88 -7.38 -22.07
N PHE A 459 12.79 -8.25 -22.47
CA PHE A 459 14.14 -7.86 -22.89
C PHE A 459 14.39 -8.21 -24.35
N LYS A 460 15.28 -7.44 -24.99
CA LYS A 460 15.91 -7.88 -26.24
C LYS A 460 17.01 -8.88 -25.92
N GLU A 461 17.29 -9.79 -26.84
CA GLU A 461 18.41 -10.72 -26.74
C GLU A 461 19.71 -9.96 -26.48
N GLN A 462 20.52 -10.46 -25.54
CA GLN A 462 21.86 -9.92 -25.23
C GLN A 462 21.87 -8.44 -24.77
N SER A 463 20.77 -7.93 -24.22
CA SER A 463 20.68 -6.55 -23.71
C SER A 463 21.36 -6.34 -22.35
N GLU A 464 21.78 -7.41 -21.68
CA GLU A 464 22.35 -7.43 -20.32
C GLU A 464 21.41 -6.88 -19.22
N LYS A 465 20.16 -6.55 -19.59
CA LYS A 465 19.13 -6.05 -18.68
C LYS A 465 18.56 -7.16 -17.80
N PHE A 466 18.05 -6.78 -16.63
CA PHE A 466 17.38 -7.68 -15.71
C PHE A 466 16.18 -7.03 -15.00
N LYS A 467 15.30 -7.88 -14.48
CA LYS A 467 14.17 -7.50 -13.63
C LYS A 467 14.20 -8.27 -12.31
N ALA A 468 13.79 -7.60 -11.25
CA ALA A 468 13.73 -8.16 -9.91
C ALA A 468 12.48 -7.69 -9.15
N ALA A 469 12.00 -8.51 -8.23
CA ALA A 469 10.92 -8.17 -7.31
C ALA A 469 11.28 -8.62 -5.90
N LEU A 470 10.91 -7.83 -4.89
CA LEU A 470 11.04 -8.19 -3.48
C LEU A 470 9.71 -7.96 -2.75
N TYR A 471 9.18 -9.03 -2.17
CA TYR A 471 8.02 -9.01 -1.29
C TYR A 471 8.48 -9.15 0.16
N ILE A 472 8.02 -8.24 1.03
CA ILE A 472 8.57 -8.04 2.39
C ILE A 472 7.45 -8.28 3.40
N ALA A 473 7.58 -9.27 4.27
CA ALA A 473 6.46 -9.70 5.09
C ALA A 473 5.91 -8.64 6.05
N ASP A 474 6.79 -7.90 6.73
CA ASP A 474 6.38 -6.97 7.80
C ASP A 474 6.42 -5.49 7.39
N ALA A 475 6.52 -5.19 6.10
CA ALA A 475 6.46 -3.82 5.57
C ALA A 475 5.01 -3.42 5.22
N ASN A 476 4.70 -2.12 5.39
CA ASN A 476 3.43 -1.50 4.95
C ASN A 476 3.62 -0.57 3.74
N HIS A 477 2.58 0.15 3.34
CA HIS A 477 2.66 1.14 2.26
C HIS A 477 3.51 2.35 2.65
N SER A 478 3.23 2.92 3.82
CA SER A 478 3.59 4.32 4.10
C SER A 478 5.05 4.55 4.46
N GLN A 479 5.67 3.62 5.18
CA GLN A 479 6.98 3.88 5.81
C GLN A 479 8.15 4.00 4.81
N PHE A 480 7.94 3.64 3.53
CA PHE A 480 8.88 3.94 2.44
C PHE A 480 9.09 5.44 2.23
N ASN A 481 8.11 6.27 2.58
CA ASN A 481 8.19 7.73 2.59
C ASN A 481 8.30 8.21 4.05
N SER A 482 9.31 9.02 4.38
CA SER A 482 9.54 9.43 5.77
C SER A 482 8.48 10.40 6.33
N GLU A 483 7.66 11.02 5.48
CA GLU A 483 6.64 12.02 5.89
C GLU A 483 5.25 11.40 6.11
N TRP A 484 4.98 10.21 5.57
CA TRP A 484 3.63 9.62 5.60
C TRP A 484 3.28 8.93 6.94
N GLY A 485 4.28 8.68 7.78
CA GLY A 485 4.11 8.03 9.06
C GLY A 485 3.81 6.52 8.96
N ARG A 486 3.20 5.95 10.01
CA ARG A 486 3.01 4.50 10.17
C ARG A 486 1.63 3.98 9.75
N MET A 487 0.70 4.85 9.38
CA MET A 487 -0.68 4.46 9.07
C MET A 487 -0.93 4.65 7.57
N ASP A 488 -1.23 3.56 6.89
CA ASP A 488 -1.61 3.54 5.46
C ASP A 488 -2.97 4.19 5.18
N GLU A 489 -3.68 4.60 6.23
CA GLU A 489 -4.93 5.32 6.12
C GLU A 489 -4.97 6.43 7.18
N ARG A 490 -5.61 7.55 6.86
CA ARG A 490 -5.77 8.66 7.80
C ARG A 490 -6.86 8.35 8.82
N PRO A 491 -6.85 9.00 10.00
CA PRO A 491 -7.96 8.91 10.93
C PRO A 491 -9.29 9.37 10.26
N PRO A 492 -10.44 8.75 10.61
CA PRO A 492 -10.60 7.70 11.61
C PRO A 492 -10.23 6.29 11.12
N GLY A 493 -10.23 6.04 9.80
CA GLY A 493 -10.04 4.71 9.22
C GLY A 493 -8.75 4.02 9.67
N GLY A 494 -7.64 4.78 9.68
CA GLY A 494 -6.33 4.30 10.12
C GLY A 494 -6.26 3.78 11.57
N LEU A 495 -7.20 4.20 12.43
CA LEU A 495 -7.25 3.73 13.83
C LEU A 495 -7.67 2.25 13.93
N PHE A 496 -8.35 1.73 12.92
CA PHE A 496 -8.77 0.33 12.87
C PHE A 496 -7.69 -0.61 12.31
N LEU A 497 -6.61 -0.07 11.73
CA LEU A 497 -5.50 -0.87 11.20
C LEU A 497 -4.66 -1.51 12.31
N ASN A 498 -4.35 -2.79 12.14
CA ASN A 498 -3.38 -3.52 12.95
C ASN A 498 -1.95 -3.18 12.54
N ARG A 499 -1.16 -2.75 13.52
CA ARG A 499 0.23 -2.30 13.33
C ARG A 499 1.25 -3.04 14.20
N LYS A 500 0.84 -4.10 14.91
CA LYS A 500 1.69 -4.76 15.92
C LYS A 500 2.92 -5.47 15.36
N GLN A 501 2.87 -5.87 14.08
CA GLN A 501 3.90 -6.66 13.40
C GLN A 501 4.52 -5.88 12.24
N LEU A 502 4.48 -4.54 12.28
CA LEU A 502 5.16 -3.73 11.29
C LEU A 502 6.63 -3.58 11.67
N LEU A 503 7.52 -3.68 10.69
CA LEU A 503 8.90 -3.20 10.81
C LEU A 503 8.92 -1.77 11.32
N GLU A 504 9.97 -1.41 12.03
CA GLU A 504 10.20 -0.01 12.35
C GLU A 504 10.46 0.80 11.08
N ALA A 505 10.11 2.09 11.12
CA ALA A 505 10.10 2.91 9.90
C ALA A 505 11.50 3.01 9.26
N ASP A 506 12.55 3.06 10.08
CA ASP A 506 13.94 3.07 9.60
C ASP A 506 14.39 1.72 9.04
N GLU A 507 13.87 0.60 9.57
CA GLU A 507 14.16 -0.75 9.05
C GLU A 507 13.56 -0.94 7.65
N GLN A 508 12.31 -0.50 7.45
CA GLN A 508 11.68 -0.55 6.13
C GLN A 508 12.40 0.37 5.12
N ARG A 509 12.84 1.57 5.53
CA ARG A 509 13.67 2.43 4.69
C ARG A 509 15.06 1.85 4.45
N GLN A 510 15.63 1.09 5.39
CA GLN A 510 16.88 0.38 5.20
C GLN A 510 16.79 -0.60 4.03
N ILE A 511 15.69 -1.35 3.91
CA ILE A 511 15.45 -2.23 2.74
C ILE A 511 15.48 -1.43 1.44
N SER A 512 14.79 -0.27 1.41
CA SER A 512 14.77 0.60 0.23
C SER A 512 16.16 1.14 -0.12
N LYS A 513 16.94 1.60 0.87
CA LYS A 513 18.32 2.04 0.64
C LYS A 513 19.17 0.91 0.05
N VAL A 514 19.10 -0.31 0.60
CA VAL A 514 19.87 -1.46 0.11
C VAL A 514 19.51 -1.78 -1.34
N TYR A 515 18.23 -2.04 -1.61
CA TYR A 515 17.80 -2.52 -2.92
C TYR A 515 17.89 -1.44 -4.00
N VAL A 516 17.45 -0.22 -3.74
CA VAL A 516 17.48 0.86 -4.74
C VAL A 516 18.93 1.26 -5.06
N SER A 517 19.79 1.42 -4.05
CA SER A 517 21.21 1.76 -4.26
C SER A 517 21.95 0.65 -4.99
N ALA A 518 21.80 -0.61 -4.57
CA ALA A 518 22.44 -1.74 -5.24
C ALA A 518 21.98 -1.87 -6.70
N PHE A 519 20.70 -1.63 -6.97
CA PHE A 519 20.12 -1.76 -8.30
C PHE A 519 20.64 -0.68 -9.24
N LEU A 520 20.69 0.57 -8.79
CA LEU A 520 21.23 1.66 -9.61
C LEU A 520 22.75 1.61 -9.73
N GLN A 521 23.47 1.07 -8.74
CA GLN A 521 24.89 0.76 -8.90
C GLN A 521 25.12 -0.30 -9.98
N ALA A 522 24.31 -1.36 -10.02
CA ALA A 522 24.42 -2.40 -11.04
C ALA A 522 24.00 -1.88 -12.44
N THR A 523 22.92 -1.10 -12.52
CA THR A 523 22.27 -0.76 -13.80
C THR A 523 22.71 0.56 -14.42
N LEU A 524 23.06 1.58 -13.62
CA LEU A 524 23.52 2.88 -14.14
C LEU A 524 25.02 3.07 -14.03
N LEU A 525 25.67 2.47 -13.02
CA LEU A 525 27.10 2.63 -12.75
C LEU A 525 27.94 1.40 -13.19
N GLY A 526 27.30 0.36 -13.74
CA GLY A 526 27.98 -0.84 -14.22
C GLY A 526 28.65 -1.68 -13.13
N ASN A 527 28.30 -1.50 -11.85
CA ASN A 527 28.85 -2.28 -10.76
C ASN A 527 28.05 -3.59 -10.56
N GLU A 528 28.23 -4.52 -11.49
CA GLU A 528 27.51 -5.79 -11.55
C GLU A 528 27.76 -6.70 -10.33
N LYS A 529 28.75 -6.40 -9.49
CA LYS A 529 29.03 -7.14 -8.26
C LYS A 529 27.84 -7.15 -7.30
N TYR A 530 26.93 -6.18 -7.39
CA TYR A 530 25.68 -6.15 -6.62
C TYR A 530 24.55 -6.97 -7.25
N LYS A 531 24.65 -7.41 -8.51
CA LYS A 531 23.61 -8.21 -9.20
C LYS A 531 23.21 -9.48 -8.45
N PRO A 532 24.11 -10.24 -7.79
CA PRO A 532 23.75 -11.43 -7.03
C PRO A 532 22.71 -11.19 -5.92
N LEU A 533 22.65 -9.99 -5.34
CA LEU A 533 21.63 -9.63 -4.33
C LEU A 533 20.20 -9.85 -4.85
N PHE A 534 19.98 -9.59 -6.15
CA PHE A 534 18.66 -9.72 -6.76
C PHE A 534 18.34 -11.16 -7.16
N LYS A 535 19.37 -11.96 -7.42
CA LYS A 535 19.26 -13.40 -7.68
C LYS A 535 18.87 -14.14 -6.39
N ASP A 536 19.49 -13.79 -5.27
CA ASP A 536 19.23 -14.38 -3.96
C ASP A 536 19.36 -13.31 -2.85
N TYR A 537 18.24 -12.97 -2.21
CA TYR A 537 18.19 -11.93 -1.18
C TYR A 537 19.06 -12.28 0.04
N ARG A 538 19.30 -13.57 0.32
CA ARG A 538 20.03 -14.04 1.51
C ARG A 538 21.48 -13.60 1.50
N LEU A 539 22.03 -13.42 0.30
CA LEU A 539 23.37 -12.88 0.09
C LEU A 539 23.55 -11.47 0.68
N GLY A 540 22.47 -10.70 0.80
CA GLY A 540 22.44 -9.39 1.43
C GLY A 540 21.83 -9.35 2.82
N LYS A 541 21.57 -10.50 3.47
CA LYS A 541 20.85 -10.58 4.75
C LYS A 541 21.52 -9.73 5.84
N ALA A 542 22.84 -9.64 5.84
CA ALA A 542 23.61 -8.78 6.76
C ALA A 542 23.29 -7.27 6.65
N TRP A 543 22.64 -6.82 5.57
CA TRP A 543 22.26 -5.42 5.35
C TRP A 543 20.76 -5.16 5.55
N LEU A 544 19.97 -6.22 5.76
CA LEU A 544 18.51 -6.20 5.80
C LEU A 544 18.01 -6.47 7.22
N PRO A 545 16.86 -5.90 7.62
CA PRO A 545 16.22 -6.24 8.89
C PRO A 545 15.68 -7.67 8.87
N ASP A 546 15.48 -8.23 10.07
CA ASP A 546 14.95 -9.58 10.24
C ASP A 546 13.44 -9.62 9.96
N THR A 547 13.08 -10.23 8.83
CA THR A 547 11.71 -10.52 8.41
C THR A 547 11.76 -11.55 7.28
N LEU A 548 10.60 -12.04 6.84
CA LEU A 548 10.52 -12.93 5.69
C LEU A 548 10.54 -12.14 4.38
N TYR A 549 11.29 -12.67 3.42
CA TYR A 549 11.41 -12.12 2.08
C TYR A 549 11.05 -13.18 1.04
N THR A 550 10.51 -12.73 -0.09
CA THR A 550 10.36 -13.54 -1.30
C THR A 550 10.85 -12.71 -2.47
N ASN A 551 11.76 -13.24 -3.28
CA ASN A 551 12.31 -12.54 -4.44
C ASN A 551 12.01 -13.25 -5.76
N ARG A 552 11.78 -12.44 -6.80
CA ARG A 552 11.80 -12.90 -8.20
C ARG A 552 12.98 -12.28 -8.93
N TYR A 553 13.50 -12.99 -9.91
CA TYR A 553 14.58 -12.50 -10.76
C TYR A 553 14.50 -13.12 -12.17
N GLU A 554 14.79 -12.31 -13.18
CA GLU A 554 14.99 -12.76 -14.56
C GLU A 554 15.92 -11.79 -15.29
N GLU A 555 16.81 -12.31 -16.15
CA GLU A 555 17.67 -11.49 -16.99
C GLU A 555 17.54 -11.84 -18.47
N SER A 556 17.99 -10.95 -19.34
CA SER A 556 17.90 -11.08 -20.81
C SER A 556 18.49 -12.36 -21.40
N ALA A 557 19.38 -13.04 -20.67
CA ALA A 557 19.98 -14.31 -21.05
C ALA A 557 19.13 -15.55 -20.66
N PHE A 558 17.92 -15.37 -20.12
CA PHE A 558 17.02 -16.48 -19.79
C PHE A 558 16.64 -17.30 -21.03
N THR A 559 16.99 -18.57 -21.00
CA THR A 559 16.63 -19.54 -22.03
C THR A 559 15.42 -20.35 -21.56
N GLU A 560 14.26 -20.09 -22.15
CA GLU A 560 12.99 -20.72 -21.76
C GLU A 560 12.96 -22.22 -22.13
N ILE A 561 12.60 -23.06 -21.16
CA ILE A 561 12.15 -24.45 -21.36
C ILE A 561 10.62 -24.51 -21.32
N ALA A 562 10.03 -23.89 -20.29
CA ALA A 562 8.59 -23.89 -20.10
C ALA A 562 8.07 -22.61 -19.43
N ARG A 563 7.13 -21.95 -20.12
CA ARG A 563 6.16 -21.01 -19.56
C ARG A 563 4.74 -21.44 -19.90
N TYR A 564 3.79 -21.16 -19.01
CA TYR A 564 2.39 -21.59 -19.19
C TYR A 564 1.42 -20.46 -19.56
N ASP A 565 1.94 -19.28 -19.90
CA ASP A 565 1.16 -18.08 -20.20
C ASP A 565 0.14 -18.23 -21.33
N ASP A 566 0.45 -19.07 -22.34
CA ASP A 566 -0.48 -19.33 -23.45
C ASP A 566 -1.78 -20.03 -22.98
N GLY A 567 -1.71 -20.74 -21.84
CA GLY A 567 -2.81 -21.46 -21.21
C GLY A 567 -3.40 -22.61 -22.02
N LYS A 568 -2.74 -23.06 -23.09
CA LYS A 568 -3.30 -24.00 -24.06
C LYS A 568 -2.74 -25.40 -23.92
N ARG A 569 -1.45 -25.54 -23.61
CA ARG A 569 -0.74 -26.83 -23.69
C ARG A 569 -0.01 -27.15 -22.40
N LYS A 570 -0.57 -28.08 -21.62
CA LYS A 570 0.02 -28.53 -20.35
C LYS A 570 1.08 -29.62 -20.51
N SER A 571 1.11 -30.32 -21.66
CA SER A 571 1.99 -31.48 -21.91
C SER A 571 2.96 -31.28 -23.07
N VAL A 572 2.89 -30.16 -23.78
CA VAL A 572 3.75 -29.84 -24.92
C VAL A 572 4.47 -28.54 -24.61
N LEU A 573 5.79 -28.60 -24.53
CA LEU A 573 6.69 -27.50 -24.18
C LEU A 573 7.21 -26.79 -25.44
N LYS A 574 8.10 -25.81 -25.23
CA LYS A 574 8.84 -25.14 -26.31
C LYS A 574 9.53 -26.17 -27.22
N ASP A 575 9.56 -25.88 -28.52
CA ASP A 575 10.27 -26.66 -29.55
C ASP A 575 9.92 -28.16 -29.62
N GLY A 576 8.75 -28.55 -29.11
CA GLY A 576 8.28 -29.94 -29.14
C GLY A 576 8.73 -30.80 -27.95
N GLY A 577 9.31 -30.20 -26.91
CA GLY A 577 9.50 -30.85 -25.61
C GLY A 577 8.17 -31.31 -25.00
N LYS A 578 8.22 -32.15 -23.97
CA LYS A 578 7.03 -32.73 -23.34
C LYS A 578 7.04 -32.57 -21.83
N ALA A 579 5.86 -32.46 -21.25
CA ALA A 579 5.69 -32.54 -19.82
C ALA A 579 4.78 -33.71 -19.45
N SER A 580 5.09 -34.38 -18.34
CA SER A 580 4.24 -35.42 -17.73
C SER A 580 4.28 -35.36 -16.20
N ALA A 581 3.25 -35.89 -15.55
CA ALA A 581 3.26 -36.05 -14.10
C ALA A 581 2.77 -37.43 -13.67
N ALA A 582 3.32 -37.87 -12.55
CA ALA A 582 2.97 -39.12 -11.88
C ALA A 582 2.67 -38.86 -10.40
N GLY A 583 1.75 -39.60 -9.81
CA GLY A 583 1.39 -39.45 -8.39
C GLY A 583 0.64 -38.16 -8.02
N MET A 584 0.37 -37.27 -8.98
CA MET A 584 -0.39 -36.03 -8.76
C MET A 584 -1.89 -36.31 -8.56
N LYS A 585 -2.49 -35.69 -7.55
CA LYS A 585 -3.94 -35.61 -7.37
C LYS A 585 -4.55 -34.71 -8.44
N SER A 586 -3.92 -33.56 -8.69
CA SER A 586 -4.32 -32.64 -9.76
C SER A 586 -3.09 -31.98 -10.39
N TRP A 587 -3.17 -31.74 -11.70
CA TRP A 587 -2.19 -31.03 -12.50
C TRP A 587 -2.98 -30.16 -13.48
N GLN A 588 -2.74 -28.85 -13.54
CA GLN A 588 -3.49 -27.96 -14.44
C GLN A 588 -2.78 -26.64 -14.65
N ILE A 589 -2.97 -26.02 -15.81
CA ILE A 589 -2.55 -24.63 -15.99
C ILE A 589 -3.58 -23.74 -15.30
N ALA A 590 -3.13 -22.86 -14.41
CA ALA A 590 -3.97 -21.89 -13.73
C ALA A 590 -3.34 -20.50 -13.73
N ALA A 591 -4.18 -19.48 -13.57
CA ALA A 591 -3.72 -18.12 -13.41
C ALA A 591 -3.13 -17.92 -12.01
N ALA A 592 -2.02 -17.18 -11.93
CA ALA A 592 -1.56 -16.67 -10.65
C ALA A 592 -2.52 -15.55 -10.20
N GLU A 593 -3.23 -15.78 -9.10
CA GLU A 593 -4.25 -14.87 -8.58
C GLU A 593 -3.71 -13.96 -7.46
N ASP A 594 -4.15 -12.69 -7.43
CA ASP A 594 -3.93 -11.78 -6.29
C ASP A 594 -4.92 -12.05 -5.13
N ARG A 595 -4.91 -11.22 -4.08
CA ARG A 595 -5.85 -11.34 -2.95
C ARG A 595 -7.31 -11.09 -3.35
N ASP A 596 -7.58 -10.50 -4.50
CA ASP A 596 -8.95 -10.32 -5.01
C ASP A 596 -9.41 -11.50 -5.89
N GLY A 597 -8.58 -12.53 -6.10
CA GLY A 597 -8.86 -13.62 -7.05
C GLY A 597 -8.70 -13.19 -8.52
N LYS A 598 -7.98 -12.09 -8.80
CA LYS A 598 -7.75 -11.60 -10.15
C LYS A 598 -6.40 -12.08 -10.67
N ASN A 599 -6.37 -12.43 -11.96
CA ASN A 599 -5.15 -12.81 -12.65
C ASN A 599 -4.09 -11.67 -12.60
N LYS A 600 -2.86 -12.02 -12.21
CA LYS A 600 -1.68 -11.13 -12.20
C LYS A 600 -1.08 -10.88 -13.59
N GLY A 601 -1.54 -11.61 -14.60
CA GLY A 601 -1.06 -11.52 -15.97
C GLY A 601 -0.13 -12.66 -16.38
N THR A 602 0.06 -13.66 -15.51
CA THR A 602 0.89 -14.86 -15.76
C THR A 602 0.09 -16.12 -15.43
N LYS A 603 0.45 -17.25 -16.03
CA LYS A 603 -0.10 -18.56 -15.70
C LYS A 603 1.03 -19.56 -15.48
N GLY A 604 0.89 -20.39 -14.46
CA GLY A 604 1.80 -21.49 -14.16
C GLY A 604 1.10 -22.85 -14.21
N ILE A 605 1.87 -23.91 -13.99
CA ILE A 605 1.35 -25.26 -13.78
C ILE A 605 1.13 -25.49 -12.28
N GLU A 606 -0.14 -25.63 -11.86
CA GLU A 606 -0.49 -26.08 -10.52
C GLU A 606 -0.30 -27.58 -10.40
N LEU A 607 0.36 -28.00 -9.33
CA LEU A 607 0.63 -29.39 -8.98
C LEU A 607 0.14 -29.63 -7.56
N GLU A 608 -0.79 -30.57 -7.39
CA GLU A 608 -1.33 -30.95 -6.09
C GLU A 608 -1.14 -32.46 -5.89
N TRP A 609 -0.65 -32.84 -4.72
CA TRP A 609 -0.44 -34.24 -4.36
C TRP A 609 -0.84 -34.51 -2.91
N LYS A 610 -1.10 -35.79 -2.61
CA LYS A 610 -1.47 -36.25 -1.26
C LYS A 610 -0.35 -37.02 -0.60
N GLU A 611 0.20 -38.00 -1.32
CA GLU A 611 1.25 -38.88 -0.83
C GLU A 611 2.63 -38.41 -1.32
N PRO A 612 3.69 -38.64 -0.53
CA PRO A 612 5.08 -38.50 -0.97
C PRO A 612 5.40 -39.20 -2.29
N GLY A 613 6.36 -38.67 -3.04
CA GLY A 613 6.90 -39.27 -4.26
C GLY A 613 6.16 -38.90 -5.55
N ALA A 614 5.29 -37.89 -5.53
CA ALA A 614 4.71 -37.34 -6.75
C ALA A 614 5.80 -36.65 -7.59
N GLU A 615 5.65 -36.71 -8.92
CA GLU A 615 6.66 -36.24 -9.87
C GLU A 615 6.06 -35.37 -10.96
N TYR A 616 6.83 -34.36 -11.36
CA TYR A 616 6.58 -33.52 -12.52
C TYR A 616 7.84 -33.52 -13.40
N GLU A 617 7.73 -34.10 -14.60
CA GLU A 617 8.84 -34.36 -15.50
C GLU A 617 8.73 -33.52 -16.78
N LEU A 618 9.85 -32.94 -17.20
CA LEU A 618 10.03 -32.16 -18.43
C LEU A 618 11.07 -32.85 -19.31
N GLU A 619 10.65 -33.33 -20.48
CA GLU A 619 11.53 -33.80 -21.57
C GLU A 619 11.86 -32.60 -22.47
N ILE A 620 13.14 -32.20 -22.50
CA ILE A 620 13.62 -31.03 -23.22
C ILE A 620 13.87 -31.41 -24.69
N SER A 621 13.52 -30.52 -25.62
CA SER A 621 13.85 -30.72 -27.03
C SER A 621 15.36 -30.55 -27.28
N SER A 622 15.91 -31.24 -28.29
CA SER A 622 17.31 -31.04 -28.66
C SER A 622 17.62 -29.63 -29.15
N VAL A 623 16.62 -28.89 -29.64
CA VAL A 623 16.77 -27.48 -30.06
C VAL A 623 17.00 -26.59 -28.84
N THR A 624 16.15 -26.73 -27.83
CA THR A 624 16.23 -25.95 -26.58
C THR A 624 17.52 -26.27 -25.81
N SER A 625 17.95 -27.54 -25.77
CA SER A 625 19.24 -27.90 -25.17
C SER A 625 20.42 -27.25 -25.92
N ALA A 626 20.39 -27.23 -27.26
CA ALA A 626 21.44 -26.60 -28.06
C ALA A 626 21.51 -25.07 -27.89
N GLU A 627 20.37 -24.40 -27.72
CA GLU A 627 20.33 -22.96 -27.39
C GLU A 627 21.01 -22.66 -26.04
N ALA A 628 20.90 -23.58 -25.08
CA ALA A 628 21.47 -23.44 -23.74
C ALA A 628 22.97 -23.81 -23.64
N ASP A 629 23.53 -24.51 -24.65
CA ASP A 629 24.90 -25.03 -24.65
C ASP A 629 25.99 -23.92 -24.61
N GLY A 630 25.63 -22.69 -24.99
CA GLY A 630 26.51 -21.52 -24.93
C GLY A 630 26.73 -20.91 -23.53
N LEU A 631 26.10 -21.44 -22.48
CA LEU A 631 26.18 -20.90 -21.13
C LEU A 631 27.43 -21.41 -20.39
N MET A 632 28.45 -20.56 -20.27
CA MET A 632 29.76 -20.88 -19.66
C MET A 632 29.69 -21.34 -18.18
N LYS A 633 28.61 -20.97 -17.45
CA LYS A 633 28.25 -21.41 -16.09
C LYS A 633 26.73 -21.42 -15.92
N GLY A 634 26.06 -22.45 -16.42
CA GLY A 634 24.60 -22.51 -16.37
C GLY A 634 24.04 -22.72 -14.96
N ASN A 635 22.91 -22.10 -14.69
CA ASN A 635 22.01 -22.39 -13.58
C ASN A 635 20.71 -22.93 -14.17
N LEU A 636 20.14 -23.99 -13.58
CA LEU A 636 18.73 -24.29 -13.75
C LEU A 636 17.92 -23.26 -12.96
N VAL A 637 16.94 -22.64 -13.59
CA VAL A 637 16.09 -21.64 -12.96
C VAL A 637 14.62 -21.98 -13.12
N PHE A 638 13.86 -21.78 -12.06
CA PHE A 638 12.41 -21.85 -12.08
C PHE A 638 11.81 -20.94 -11.02
N SER A 639 10.57 -20.52 -11.23
CA SER A 639 9.76 -19.82 -10.25
C SER A 639 8.76 -20.78 -9.62
N MET A 640 8.65 -20.79 -8.29
CA MET A 640 7.68 -21.61 -7.57
C MET A 640 6.92 -20.82 -6.53
N VAL A 641 5.63 -21.13 -6.38
CA VAL A 641 4.72 -20.61 -5.34
C VAL A 641 4.26 -21.75 -4.46
N ASN A 642 4.32 -21.57 -3.15
CA ASN A 642 3.61 -22.44 -2.19
C ASN A 642 2.12 -22.06 -2.14
N LEU A 643 1.24 -23.02 -2.45
CA LEU A 643 -0.23 -22.84 -2.45
C LEU A 643 -0.91 -23.53 -1.26
N GLU A 644 -0.22 -23.62 -0.12
CA GLU A 644 -0.76 -24.24 1.11
C GLU A 644 -2.12 -23.68 1.55
N ARG A 645 -2.42 -22.41 1.26
CA ARG A 645 -3.73 -21.80 1.56
C ARG A 645 -4.91 -22.55 0.93
N ASP A 646 -4.71 -23.11 -0.26
CA ASP A 646 -5.73 -23.83 -1.01
C ASP A 646 -6.02 -25.21 -0.40
N LEU A 647 -5.10 -25.72 0.43
CA LEU A 647 -5.25 -27.00 1.14
C LEU A 647 -6.02 -26.84 2.45
N ILE A 648 -5.93 -25.68 3.10
CA ILE A 648 -6.65 -25.37 4.34
C ILE A 648 -8.04 -24.75 4.09
N SER A 649 -8.22 -24.06 2.96
CA SER A 649 -9.48 -23.41 2.58
C SER A 649 -10.00 -24.02 1.27
N PRO A 650 -10.93 -24.99 1.29
CA PRO A 650 -11.48 -25.51 0.05
C PRO A 650 -12.29 -24.42 -0.66
N LYS A 651 -11.79 -23.93 -1.81
CA LYS A 651 -12.54 -23.09 -2.76
C LYS A 651 -13.89 -23.78 -3.05
N GLY A 652 -15.00 -23.28 -2.49
CA GLY A 652 -16.35 -23.81 -2.79
C GLY A 652 -17.36 -23.99 -1.64
N ARG A 653 -17.07 -23.59 -0.39
CA ARG A 653 -18.08 -23.49 0.68
C ARG A 653 -18.07 -22.12 1.35
N ALA A 654 -18.46 -21.09 0.59
CA ALA A 654 -19.05 -19.91 1.19
C ALA A 654 -20.52 -20.24 1.44
N GLU A 655 -20.87 -20.57 2.69
CA GLU A 655 -22.15 -20.24 3.33
C GLU A 655 -22.20 -20.94 4.69
N THR A 656 -22.30 -20.13 5.75
CA THR A 656 -22.67 -20.52 7.12
C THR A 656 -21.61 -21.26 7.96
N ALA A 657 -20.59 -20.55 8.43
CA ALA A 657 -20.02 -20.86 9.73
C ALA A 657 -19.49 -19.58 10.37
N ASN A 658 -19.98 -19.28 11.58
CA ASN A 658 -19.35 -18.31 12.46
C ASN A 658 -17.85 -18.63 12.55
N SER A 659 -17.02 -17.65 12.25
CA SER A 659 -15.55 -17.68 12.33
C SER A 659 -15.11 -17.79 13.80
N ALA A 660 -15.36 -18.95 14.42
CA ALA A 660 -14.60 -19.42 15.55
C ALA A 660 -13.43 -20.23 14.98
N ALA A 661 -12.22 -19.82 15.35
CA ALA A 661 -10.95 -20.40 14.95
C ALA A 661 -10.97 -21.93 15.04
N VAL A 662 -10.86 -22.60 13.90
CA VAL A 662 -10.20 -23.90 13.85
C VAL A 662 -8.74 -23.56 13.57
N GLU A 663 -7.85 -23.81 14.53
CA GLU A 663 -6.41 -23.91 14.24
C GLU A 663 -6.27 -24.94 13.12
N THR A 664 -6.16 -24.44 11.89
CA THR A 664 -6.04 -25.30 10.73
C THR A 664 -4.56 -25.56 10.61
N GLU A 665 -4.13 -26.74 11.06
CA GLU A 665 -2.74 -27.18 10.96
C GLU A 665 -2.28 -26.99 9.51
N LEU A 666 -1.25 -26.17 9.32
CA LEU A 666 -0.68 -25.95 8.00
C LEU A 666 -0.05 -27.26 7.50
N PRO A 667 -0.21 -27.62 6.22
CA PRO A 667 0.50 -28.77 5.65
C PRO A 667 2.03 -28.58 5.80
N PRO A 668 2.85 -29.62 5.72
CA PRO A 668 4.31 -29.44 5.73
C PRO A 668 4.77 -28.56 4.55
N LEU A 669 5.85 -27.80 4.73
CA LEU A 669 6.46 -27.09 3.60
C LEU A 669 6.89 -28.12 2.54
N PRO A 670 6.65 -27.90 1.24
CA PRO A 670 7.08 -28.82 0.20
C PRO A 670 8.60 -29.07 0.25
N ALA A 671 8.98 -30.33 0.40
CA ALA A 671 10.34 -30.80 0.19
C ALA A 671 10.45 -31.31 -1.26
N VAL A 672 11.37 -30.73 -2.03
CA VAL A 672 11.50 -30.98 -3.46
C VAL A 672 12.92 -31.46 -3.77
N GLU A 673 13.03 -32.63 -4.39
CA GLU A 673 14.27 -33.14 -4.98
C GLU A 673 14.23 -32.84 -6.49
N ILE A 674 15.29 -32.21 -7.02
CA ILE A 674 15.42 -31.93 -8.45
C ILE A 674 16.37 -32.96 -9.05
N GLU A 675 15.90 -33.69 -10.05
CA GLU A 675 16.69 -34.66 -10.81
C GLU A 675 16.94 -34.16 -12.24
N LEU A 676 18.20 -34.11 -12.64
CA LEU A 676 18.63 -33.87 -14.02
C LEU A 676 19.06 -35.19 -14.66
N THR A 677 18.46 -35.54 -15.80
CA THR A 677 18.96 -36.61 -16.65
C THR A 677 19.67 -36.02 -17.86
N THR A 678 20.85 -36.56 -18.17
CA THR A 678 21.61 -36.19 -19.36
C THR A 678 21.19 -37.00 -20.59
N THR A 679 21.56 -36.54 -21.77
CA THR A 679 21.41 -37.27 -23.06
C THR A 679 22.07 -38.65 -23.04
N GLN A 680 23.08 -38.86 -22.18
CA GLN A 680 23.77 -40.14 -21.99
C GLN A 680 23.08 -41.06 -20.97
N GLY A 681 21.96 -40.63 -20.38
CA GLY A 681 21.20 -41.39 -19.38
C GLY A 681 21.76 -41.31 -17.96
N VAL A 682 22.71 -40.42 -17.70
CA VAL A 682 23.21 -40.17 -16.33
C VAL A 682 22.21 -39.28 -15.59
N SER A 683 21.70 -39.77 -14.46
CA SER A 683 20.85 -39.00 -13.54
C SER A 683 21.65 -38.42 -12.37
N ARG A 684 21.28 -37.21 -11.97
CA ARG A 684 21.86 -36.48 -10.84
C ARG A 684 20.78 -35.76 -10.06
N LYS A 685 20.87 -35.80 -8.74
CA LYS A 685 19.85 -35.29 -7.82
C LYS A 685 20.44 -34.19 -6.95
N LEU A 686 19.59 -33.23 -6.60
CA LEU A 686 19.90 -32.15 -5.66
C LEU A 686 18.64 -31.87 -4.85
N GLU A 687 18.76 -31.83 -3.52
CA GLU A 687 17.67 -31.41 -2.65
C GLU A 687 17.54 -29.90 -2.72
N LEU A 688 16.33 -29.39 -2.99
CA LEU A 688 16.11 -27.94 -3.12
C LEU A 688 16.49 -27.21 -1.84
N ALA A 689 16.26 -27.84 -0.68
CA ALA A 689 16.59 -27.29 0.64
C ALA A 689 18.10 -27.08 0.85
N ASP A 690 18.97 -27.80 0.14
CA ASP A 690 20.43 -27.59 0.21
C ASP A 690 20.83 -26.24 -0.43
N ILE A 691 20.01 -25.74 -1.37
CA ILE A 691 20.17 -24.43 -2.01
C ILE A 691 19.36 -23.38 -1.27
N MET A 692 18.04 -23.54 -1.27
CA MET A 692 17.05 -22.63 -0.69
C MET A 692 15.77 -23.41 -0.40
N PRO A 693 15.33 -23.52 0.87
CA PRO A 693 14.07 -24.20 1.18
C PRO A 693 12.88 -23.41 0.62
N VAL A 694 11.74 -24.11 0.45
CA VAL A 694 10.50 -23.46 0.04
C VAL A 694 10.01 -22.51 1.13
N PRO A 695 9.83 -21.20 0.85
CA PRO A 695 9.43 -20.26 1.88
C PRO A 695 7.98 -20.49 2.30
N PRO A 696 7.64 -20.21 3.58
CA PRO A 696 6.26 -20.19 4.03
C PRO A 696 5.48 -19.04 3.37
N SER A 697 4.15 -19.17 3.29
CA SER A 697 3.31 -18.07 2.84
C SER A 697 3.26 -16.97 3.89
N VAL A 698 3.22 -15.71 3.45
CA VAL A 698 3.05 -14.58 4.37
C VAL A 698 1.57 -14.34 4.64
N TYR A 699 1.14 -14.53 5.88
CA TYR A 699 -0.22 -14.23 6.33
C TYR A 699 -0.28 -12.91 7.08
N THR A 700 -1.32 -12.12 6.82
CA THR A 700 -1.52 -10.78 7.37
C THR A 700 -2.95 -10.63 7.92
N ALA A 701 -3.05 -10.07 9.13
CA ALA A 701 -4.28 -9.49 9.65
C ALA A 701 -4.16 -7.96 9.58
N PHE A 702 -4.96 -7.32 8.73
CA PHE A 702 -4.89 -5.89 8.48
C PHE A 702 -5.63 -5.08 9.56
N MET A 703 -6.64 -5.65 10.22
CA MET A 703 -7.51 -4.96 11.16
C MET A 703 -7.23 -5.33 12.61
N ASN A 704 -7.42 -4.38 13.53
CA ASN A 704 -7.34 -4.62 14.98
C ASN A 704 -8.49 -5.49 15.50
N LEU A 705 -9.58 -5.59 14.74
CA LEU A 705 -10.76 -6.39 15.06
C LEU A 705 -11.04 -7.32 13.90
N SER A 706 -11.01 -8.64 14.13
CA SER A 706 -11.09 -9.68 13.11
C SER A 706 -12.31 -9.57 12.20
N TRP A 707 -13.47 -9.21 12.75
CA TRP A 707 -14.73 -9.09 11.99
C TRP A 707 -14.76 -7.88 11.04
N LEU A 708 -13.79 -6.95 11.11
CA LEU A 708 -13.66 -5.86 10.15
C LEU A 708 -13.00 -6.27 8.83
N GLU A 709 -12.24 -7.38 8.81
CA GLU A 709 -11.50 -7.84 7.63
C GLU A 709 -12.44 -8.08 6.43
N GLU A 710 -13.58 -8.72 6.68
CA GLU A 710 -14.61 -9.05 5.67
C GLU A 710 -15.58 -7.89 5.37
N ARG A 711 -15.43 -6.71 5.99
CA ARG A 711 -16.47 -5.65 5.92
C ARG A 711 -15.93 -4.30 5.51
N MET A 712 -14.68 -3.99 5.88
CA MET A 712 -14.07 -2.72 5.54
C MET A 712 -13.72 -2.63 4.06
N LYS A 713 -13.85 -1.42 3.51
CA LYS A 713 -13.42 -1.07 2.15
C LYS A 713 -13.92 -2.04 1.05
N LYS A 714 -15.16 -2.52 1.17
CA LYS A 714 -15.76 -3.52 0.26
C LYS A 714 -15.00 -4.85 0.25
N GLU A 715 -14.76 -5.40 1.44
CA GLU A 715 -14.13 -6.72 1.66
C GLU A 715 -12.66 -6.78 1.18
N LYS A 716 -11.99 -5.62 1.15
CA LYS A 716 -10.60 -5.50 0.67
C LYS A 716 -9.64 -6.44 1.40
N TYR A 717 -9.84 -6.65 2.69
CA TYR A 717 -8.88 -7.34 3.56
C TYR A 717 -9.27 -8.80 3.87
N LYS A 718 -10.27 -9.35 3.16
CA LYS A 718 -10.80 -10.70 3.43
C LYS A 718 -9.75 -11.81 3.28
N GLU A 719 -8.84 -11.69 2.31
CA GLU A 719 -7.79 -12.68 2.07
C GLU A 719 -6.51 -12.27 2.80
N SER A 720 -6.05 -13.12 3.73
CA SER A 720 -4.91 -12.84 4.60
C SER A 720 -3.56 -13.07 3.91
N THR A 721 -3.51 -13.78 2.79
CA THR A 721 -2.27 -14.10 2.07
C THR A 721 -2.42 -13.98 0.56
N GLU A 722 -1.31 -13.69 -0.11
CA GLU A 722 -1.21 -13.62 -1.56
C GLU A 722 -0.11 -14.59 -2.03
N PRO A 723 -0.34 -15.41 -3.07
CA PRO A 723 0.70 -16.26 -3.60
C PRO A 723 1.72 -15.41 -4.36
N VAL A 724 2.99 -15.53 -4.00
CA VAL A 724 4.10 -14.79 -4.61
C VAL A 724 5.15 -15.80 -5.05
N PHE A 725 5.59 -15.69 -6.30
CA PHE A 725 6.63 -16.57 -6.84
C PHE A 725 7.97 -16.29 -6.18
N GLN A 726 8.67 -17.35 -5.78
CA GLN A 726 10.08 -17.35 -5.44
C GLN A 726 10.87 -17.89 -6.64
N THR A 727 11.89 -17.16 -7.09
CA THR A 727 12.83 -17.68 -8.10
C THR A 727 13.91 -18.51 -7.42
N TYR A 728 14.17 -19.70 -7.94
CA TYR A 728 15.26 -20.58 -7.50
C TYR A 728 16.30 -20.66 -8.60
N MET A 729 17.57 -20.41 -8.25
CA MET A 729 18.70 -20.58 -9.18
C MET A 729 19.61 -21.68 -8.65
N LEU A 730 19.67 -22.80 -9.36
CA LEU A 730 20.39 -23.99 -8.96
C LEU A 730 21.63 -24.11 -9.86
N PRO A 731 22.85 -23.89 -9.33
CA PRO A 731 24.06 -24.02 -10.13
C PRO A 731 24.23 -25.45 -10.62
N LEU A 732 24.42 -25.64 -11.94
CA LEU A 732 24.54 -26.97 -12.53
C LEU A 732 25.73 -27.76 -11.97
N GLU A 733 26.77 -27.07 -11.51
CA GLU A 733 27.93 -27.67 -10.85
C GLU A 733 27.62 -28.39 -9.53
N GLN A 734 26.48 -28.10 -8.89
CA GLN A 734 26.08 -28.75 -7.64
C GLN A 734 25.35 -30.08 -7.84
N PHE A 735 24.96 -30.43 -9.07
CA PHE A 735 24.31 -31.71 -9.40
C PHE A 735 25.31 -32.88 -9.52
N GLY A 736 26.34 -32.98 -8.66
CA GLY A 736 27.12 -34.21 -8.50
C GLY A 736 28.61 -34.03 -8.13
N PRO A 737 29.26 -35.06 -7.57
CA PRO A 737 30.70 -35.04 -7.29
C PRO A 737 31.53 -35.34 -8.55
N ASP A 738 32.81 -34.94 -8.51
CA ASP A 738 33.92 -35.38 -9.39
C ASP A 738 34.01 -34.87 -10.84
N ASN A 739 34.51 -33.64 -11.01
CA ASN A 739 35.26 -33.16 -12.21
C ASN A 739 34.60 -33.36 -13.61
N ARG A 740 33.33 -33.75 -13.70
CA ARG A 740 32.55 -33.85 -14.94
C ARG A 740 31.33 -32.94 -14.83
N PRO A 741 31.48 -31.65 -15.15
CA PRO A 741 30.38 -30.70 -15.11
C PRO A 741 29.28 -31.13 -16.08
N ILE A 742 28.02 -31.09 -15.63
CA ILE A 742 26.86 -31.17 -16.52
C ILE A 742 26.68 -29.78 -17.11
N THR A 743 26.68 -29.69 -18.44
CA THR A 743 26.33 -28.45 -19.13
C THR A 743 24.83 -28.42 -19.42
N ALA A 744 24.27 -27.23 -19.67
CA ALA A 744 22.85 -27.11 -19.98
C ALA A 744 22.48 -27.87 -21.29
N GLY A 745 23.41 -27.96 -22.24
CA GLY A 745 23.24 -28.73 -23.48
C GLY A 745 23.21 -30.24 -23.29
N ASP A 746 23.79 -30.75 -22.20
CA ASP A 746 23.77 -32.18 -21.89
C ASP A 746 22.43 -32.66 -21.33
N ILE A 747 21.56 -31.75 -20.85
CA ILE A 747 20.34 -32.09 -20.13
C ILE A 747 19.23 -32.42 -21.13
N ASN A 748 18.65 -33.62 -21.02
CA ASN A 748 17.48 -34.03 -21.80
C ASN A 748 16.20 -34.03 -20.97
N ARG A 749 16.30 -34.10 -19.64
CA ARG A 749 15.14 -34.18 -18.75
C ARG A 749 15.40 -33.55 -17.40
N ILE A 750 14.37 -32.89 -16.89
CA ILE A 750 14.30 -32.32 -15.54
C ILE A 750 13.09 -32.93 -14.84
N THR A 751 13.28 -33.50 -13.65
CA THR A 751 12.21 -34.06 -12.84
C THR A 751 12.17 -33.38 -11.48
N PHE A 752 11.01 -32.82 -11.15
CA PHE A 752 10.69 -32.28 -9.82
C PHE A 752 9.99 -33.39 -9.04
N ARG A 753 10.62 -33.91 -7.98
CA ARG A 753 10.05 -34.94 -7.11
C ARG A 753 9.67 -34.34 -5.77
N PHE A 754 8.40 -34.48 -5.38
CA PHE A 754 7.86 -33.97 -4.13
C PHE A 754 7.97 -35.03 -3.04
N VAL A 755 8.92 -34.85 -2.12
CA VAL A 755 9.40 -35.87 -1.17
C VAL A 755 8.50 -36.03 0.05
N ASN A 756 7.72 -35.02 0.40
CA ASN A 756 6.73 -35.06 1.48
C ASN A 756 5.33 -34.67 0.96
N GLY A 757 4.29 -34.77 1.78
CA GLY A 757 2.93 -34.39 1.40
C GLY A 757 1.96 -34.41 2.60
N PRO A 758 0.72 -33.93 2.43
CA PRO A 758 0.14 -33.36 1.20
C PRO A 758 0.73 -31.99 0.85
N GLY A 759 0.67 -31.60 -0.42
CA GLY A 759 1.19 -30.30 -0.87
C GLY A 759 0.54 -29.81 -2.15
N LYS A 760 0.63 -28.49 -2.37
CA LYS A 760 0.19 -27.82 -3.59
C LYS A 760 1.17 -26.69 -3.92
N VAL A 761 1.70 -26.70 -5.14
CA VAL A 761 2.56 -25.62 -5.65
C VAL A 761 2.14 -25.19 -7.04
N MET A 762 2.62 -24.02 -7.46
CA MET A 762 2.58 -23.60 -8.85
C MET A 762 4.01 -23.37 -9.34
N LEU A 763 4.36 -23.95 -10.50
CA LEU A 763 5.64 -23.73 -11.18
C LEU A 763 5.45 -22.86 -12.42
N ASP A 764 6.41 -21.99 -12.69
CA ASP A 764 6.49 -21.18 -13.91
C ASP A 764 7.94 -20.77 -14.20
N ASP A 765 8.18 -20.07 -15.32
CA ASP A 765 9.51 -19.53 -15.69
C ASP A 765 10.65 -20.56 -15.61
N ILE A 766 10.44 -21.78 -16.14
CA ILE A 766 11.44 -22.85 -16.07
C ILE A 766 12.41 -22.71 -17.25
N GLY A 767 13.71 -22.66 -16.97
CA GLY A 767 14.72 -22.41 -17.99
C GLY A 767 16.17 -22.43 -17.47
N PHE A 768 17.08 -21.87 -18.26
CA PHE A 768 18.49 -21.71 -17.89
C PHE A 768 18.92 -20.25 -17.85
N MET A 769 19.85 -19.90 -16.95
CA MET A 769 20.51 -18.58 -16.89
C MET A 769 22.01 -18.69 -16.55
N PRO A 770 22.82 -17.68 -16.91
CA PRO A 770 24.23 -17.57 -16.49
C PRO A 770 24.44 -17.35 -14.98
#